data_AF-A0A8E5HIG0-F1
#
_entry.id   AF-A0A8E5HIG0-F1
#
_cell.length_a   1.000
_cell.length_b   1.000
_cell.length_c   1.000
_cell.angle_alpha   90.00
_cell.angle_beta   90.00
_cell.angle_gamma   90.00
#
_symmetry.space_group_name_H-M   'P 1'
#
loop_
_entity.id
_entity.type
_entity.pdbx_description
1 polymer ?
#
loop_
_entity_poly.entity_id
_entity_poly.type
_entity_poly.pdbx_seq_one_letter_code
_entity_poly.pdbx_strand_id
1 'polypeptide(L)'
;MFPPGLDSLYKRMMEQISQSVYAKLCKQVLASITLVYRPITLEELLVLFEPPKGMAANPESMREVVGHCGSFLVLREETVYFVHQSAKDFLLEKNMVKEEFPLNEDAVHSTIFTRSLDILSRTLQRDMYNLKDLGHPIEEAKPPEPDPLGASRYSCVYWVDHLCASVHQTSTMPIVGLENGGRLDKFLRNKYLYWLEALSLCNNVPKGIVSMAKLCFLIQERGVSHLTELARDAHRFIMYSKGAIESHPLQAFRVAAVAFSSDSTRLASASDDDTIKIWDAHSGNCLQTLTGHKDSVHAVAFSGDSTWLASALEDETVKIWDTRRWNCVQTLEGYNGSIDSVAFSCDSVQLASVSWENIIKIWDTSNWTCLKTLPHHSKPGFPLAFSGDFTRLASVSDEFTLKVWDTHSWTCLQTFEGRSDSVSIVFSPNSTQIVSASDDGIIKIWDVRDGTCLQTLTAHIDRVYAMAFSNDSIWLASASRDTTIKIWNLASASIDGTVKIWDVSSNVDLKSLEGHCLAVESVAFTHNSTWLASASEDRTIKIWETSNGKCLKTLEGHYRFVKLVIFSHNSAQLASMGSSSSKIWDTGSGACLHTLNHGPVAYVIAFSHDSTRLATVTDSTVQIWDTRNGELLRAFSDYSDGIFKSVAFSHDSARLATGCGVGVAGISTVTIWDARNGECLHRLDQDGNVNSVAFSRDSAKLASAGSTVKIWDADSGVCLETLTVNSYLRVMSFDSSGDRLNTTLGVISLCQSEASGETDVVRPKPTQFAGIGISTEDMWITYNGSKLLWIPPEYRSKCFDICENNLGIGVRSGKVWICTVDRD
;
A
#
# COMPACT_ATOMS: atom_id res chain seq x y z
N MET A 1 -48.12 14.90 20.98
CA MET A 1 -48.69 16.04 21.73
C MET A 1 -48.30 15.84 23.18
N PHE A 2 -47.38 16.67 23.71
CA PHE A 2 -46.86 16.54 25.09
C PHE A 2 -48.00 16.64 26.12
N PRO A 3 -48.01 15.84 27.19
CA PRO A 3 -49.04 15.95 28.24
C PRO A 3 -48.98 17.34 28.89
N PRO A 4 -50.12 18.05 29.05
CA PRO A 4 -50.13 19.34 29.74
C PRO A 4 -49.70 19.17 31.20
N GLY A 5 -48.68 19.92 31.64
CA GLY A 5 -48.16 19.91 33.02
C GLY A 5 -46.83 19.18 33.24
N LEU A 6 -46.28 18.50 32.21
CA LEU A 6 -44.99 17.80 32.32
C LEU A 6 -43.80 18.76 32.46
N ASP A 7 -43.83 19.91 31.79
CA ASP A 7 -42.77 20.92 31.90
C ASP A 7 -42.69 21.53 33.30
N SER A 8 -43.84 21.82 33.90
CA SER A 8 -43.90 22.32 35.28
C SER A 8 -43.38 21.29 36.28
N LEU A 9 -43.59 20.00 36.00
CA LEU A 9 -43.04 18.91 36.80
C LEU A 9 -41.51 18.87 36.67
N TYR A 10 -40.97 18.86 35.45
CA TYR A 10 -39.52 18.86 35.24
C TYR A 10 -38.82 20.11 35.78
N LYS A 11 -39.47 21.28 35.69
CA LYS A 11 -38.96 22.51 36.29
C LYS A 11 -38.84 22.39 37.82
N ARG A 12 -39.89 21.91 38.49
CA ARG A 12 -39.85 21.68 39.94
C ARG A 12 -38.76 20.69 40.35
N MET A 13 -38.52 19.67 39.52
CA MET A 13 -37.46 18.69 39.73
C MET A 13 -36.06 19.31 39.56
N MET A 14 -35.87 20.20 38.59
CA MET A 14 -34.60 20.95 38.42
C MET A 14 -34.34 21.95 39.56
N GLU A 15 -35.38 22.60 40.08
CA GLU A 15 -35.28 23.48 41.25
C GLU A 15 -34.84 22.69 42.49
N GLN A 16 -35.39 21.49 42.71
CA GLN A 16 -34.97 20.59 43.80
C GLN A 16 -33.50 20.16 43.68
N ILE A 17 -33.04 19.82 42.47
CA ILE A 17 -31.62 19.48 42.23
C ILE A 17 -30.73 20.70 42.49
N SER A 18 -31.19 21.90 42.14
CA SER A 18 -30.43 23.15 42.31
C SER A 18 -30.26 23.56 43.79
N GLN A 19 -31.11 23.05 44.69
CA GLN A 19 -31.02 23.29 46.14
C GLN A 19 -30.11 22.27 46.86
N SER A 20 -29.64 21.23 46.17
CA SER A 20 -28.75 20.21 46.73
C SER A 20 -27.30 20.70 46.87
N VAL A 21 -26.57 20.15 47.85
CA VAL A 21 -25.10 20.34 47.96
C VAL A 21 -24.38 19.82 46.72
N TYR A 22 -24.98 18.85 46.00
CA TYR A 22 -24.45 18.27 44.76
C TYR A 22 -24.95 18.98 43.49
N ALA A 23 -25.63 20.14 43.60
CA ALA A 23 -26.29 20.81 42.47
C ALA A 23 -25.37 20.99 41.24
N LYS A 24 -24.13 21.43 41.44
CA LYS A 24 -23.16 21.63 40.34
C LYS A 24 -22.78 20.32 39.67
N LEU A 25 -22.54 19.25 40.44
CA LEU A 25 -22.20 17.94 39.91
C LEU A 25 -23.39 17.31 39.17
N CYS A 26 -24.59 17.36 39.78
CA CYS A 26 -25.80 16.81 39.18
C CYS A 26 -26.08 17.49 37.83
N LYS A 27 -25.93 18.81 37.76
CA LYS A 27 -26.02 19.58 36.52
C LYS A 27 -25.02 19.09 35.47
N GLN A 28 -23.74 18.95 35.82
CA GLN A 28 -22.73 18.45 34.89
C GLN A 28 -22.98 17.00 34.43
N VAL A 29 -23.39 16.10 35.33
CA VAL A 29 -23.73 14.71 35.00
C VAL A 29 -24.94 14.65 34.07
N LEU A 30 -25.98 15.44 34.35
CA LEU A 30 -27.15 15.56 33.47
C LEU A 30 -26.76 16.12 32.10
N ALA A 31 -25.90 17.13 32.04
CA ALA A 31 -25.39 17.70 30.78
C ALA A 31 -24.69 16.63 29.93
N SER A 32 -23.74 15.90 30.52
CA SER A 32 -23.00 14.85 29.82
C SER A 32 -23.91 13.72 29.37
N ILE A 33 -24.80 13.22 30.23
CA ILE A 33 -25.72 12.12 29.92
C ILE A 33 -26.75 12.51 28.85
N THR A 34 -27.12 13.78 28.78
CA THR A 34 -28.00 14.29 27.71
C THR A 34 -27.35 14.15 26.33
N LEU A 35 -26.03 14.36 26.25
CA LEU A 35 -25.29 14.44 24.99
C LEU A 35 -24.58 13.13 24.58
N VAL A 36 -24.53 12.11 25.45
CA VAL A 36 -24.00 10.81 25.04
C VAL A 36 -24.92 10.08 24.04
N TYR A 37 -24.30 9.34 23.12
CA TYR A 37 -25.00 8.67 22.02
C TYR A 37 -25.64 7.33 22.40
N ARG A 38 -25.31 6.79 23.58
CA ARG A 38 -25.95 5.60 24.17
C ARG A 38 -25.98 5.68 25.69
N PRO A 39 -26.82 4.89 26.39
CA PRO A 39 -26.68 4.68 27.83
C PRO A 39 -25.26 4.23 28.19
N ILE A 40 -24.73 4.77 29.28
CA ILE A 40 -23.36 4.54 29.75
C ILE A 40 -23.36 3.88 31.13
N THR A 41 -22.36 3.05 31.39
CA THR A 41 -22.18 2.42 32.71
C THR A 41 -21.64 3.43 33.73
N LEU A 42 -21.73 3.12 35.02
CA LEU A 42 -21.13 3.94 36.08
C LEU A 42 -19.61 4.04 35.93
N GLU A 43 -18.94 2.98 35.46
CA GLU A 43 -17.50 2.98 35.17
C GLU A 43 -17.14 3.93 34.01
N GLU A 44 -17.94 3.94 32.94
CA GLU A 44 -17.76 4.86 31.82
C GLU A 44 -18.06 6.31 32.24
N LEU A 45 -19.11 6.52 33.03
CA LEU A 45 -19.49 7.85 33.53
C LEU A 45 -18.41 8.42 34.45
N LEU A 46 -17.80 7.59 35.30
CA LEU A 46 -16.68 7.97 36.17
C LEU A 46 -15.49 8.54 35.39
N VAL A 47 -15.19 7.95 34.23
CA VAL A 47 -14.05 8.35 33.39
C VAL A 47 -14.34 9.62 32.60
N LEU A 48 -15.57 9.76 32.10
CA LEU A 48 -16.00 10.93 31.35
C LEU A 48 -16.21 12.16 32.25
N PHE A 49 -16.30 11.96 33.57
CA PHE A 49 -16.56 13.00 34.57
C PHE A 49 -15.31 13.30 35.42
N GLU A 50 -15.09 14.57 35.77
CA GLU A 50 -14.04 14.97 36.71
C GLU A 50 -14.67 15.21 38.10
N PRO A 51 -14.37 14.37 39.12
CA PRO A 51 -14.84 14.64 40.46
C PRO A 51 -14.16 15.92 40.99
N PRO A 52 -14.90 16.82 41.68
CA PRO A 52 -14.31 18.02 42.25
C PRO A 52 -13.26 17.66 43.31
N LYS A 53 -12.24 18.53 43.46
CA LYS A 53 -11.15 18.35 44.43
C LYS A 53 -11.71 18.04 45.83
N GLY A 54 -11.40 16.86 46.35
CA GLY A 54 -11.84 16.39 47.68
C GLY A 54 -12.89 15.28 47.68
N MET A 55 -13.47 14.91 46.53
CA MET A 55 -14.35 13.75 46.39
C MET A 55 -13.56 12.53 45.92
N ALA A 56 -13.76 11.37 46.54
CA ALA A 56 -13.16 10.12 46.09
C ALA A 56 -13.73 9.74 44.71
N ALA A 57 -12.86 9.50 43.74
CA ALA A 57 -13.24 9.03 42.41
C ALA A 57 -13.61 7.54 42.45
N ASN A 58 -14.73 7.22 43.11
CA ASN A 58 -15.19 5.84 43.28
C ASN A 58 -16.64 5.64 42.78
N PRO A 59 -17.02 4.39 42.41
CA PRO A 59 -18.35 4.08 41.91
C PRO A 59 -19.48 4.41 42.89
N GLU A 60 -19.23 4.31 44.21
CA GLU A 60 -20.22 4.62 45.25
C GLU A 60 -20.59 6.11 45.26
N SER A 61 -19.60 6.99 45.19
CA SER A 61 -19.80 8.44 45.14
C SER A 61 -20.56 8.85 43.86
N MET A 62 -20.29 8.20 42.73
CA MET A 62 -21.04 8.46 41.50
C MET A 62 -22.46 7.91 41.54
N ARG A 63 -22.67 6.77 42.20
CA ARG A 63 -24.01 6.23 42.44
C ARG A 63 -24.85 7.18 43.29
N GLU A 64 -24.25 7.82 44.30
CA GLU A 64 -24.91 8.86 45.09
C GLU A 64 -25.30 10.07 44.23
N VAL A 65 -24.39 10.58 43.39
CA VAL A 65 -24.68 11.71 42.47
C VAL A 65 -25.79 11.36 41.48
N VAL A 66 -25.76 10.16 40.90
CA VAL A 66 -26.83 9.67 40.01
C VAL A 66 -28.15 9.52 40.77
N GLY A 67 -28.11 9.07 42.03
CA GLY A 67 -29.27 9.01 42.93
C GLY A 67 -29.89 10.39 43.20
N HIS A 68 -29.06 11.42 43.37
CA HIS A 68 -29.51 12.82 43.47
C HIS A 68 -30.08 13.37 42.15
N CYS A 69 -29.70 12.78 41.01
CA CYS A 69 -30.31 13.01 39.72
C CYS A 69 -31.54 12.12 39.45
N GLY A 70 -31.97 11.30 40.42
CA GLY A 70 -32.99 10.23 40.30
C GLY A 70 -34.36 10.66 39.77
N SER A 71 -34.61 11.97 39.79
CA SER A 71 -35.73 12.62 39.12
C SER A 71 -35.71 12.46 37.58
N PHE A 72 -34.52 12.47 36.97
CA PHE A 72 -34.32 12.38 35.52
C PHE A 72 -33.67 11.07 35.09
N LEU A 73 -32.86 10.46 35.96
CA LEU A 73 -32.04 9.30 35.66
C LEU A 73 -32.45 8.10 36.51
N VAL A 74 -32.30 6.90 35.94
CA VAL A 74 -32.48 5.63 36.65
C VAL A 74 -31.27 4.76 36.43
N LEU A 75 -30.81 4.10 37.49
CA LEU A 75 -29.71 3.14 37.44
C LEU A 75 -30.30 1.72 37.34
N ARG A 76 -29.92 0.96 36.31
CA ARG A 76 -30.27 -0.44 36.13
C ARG A 76 -29.02 -1.22 35.74
N GLU A 77 -28.67 -2.26 36.49
CA GLU A 77 -27.48 -3.11 36.21
C GLU A 77 -26.22 -2.25 35.96
N GLU A 78 -25.93 -1.32 36.88
CA GLU A 78 -24.82 -0.34 36.80
C GLU A 78 -24.84 0.58 35.57
N THR A 79 -25.90 0.57 34.75
CA THR A 79 -26.08 1.43 33.57
C THR A 79 -27.08 2.54 33.84
N VAL A 80 -26.72 3.76 33.42
CA VAL A 80 -27.52 4.96 33.64
C VAL A 80 -28.42 5.24 32.45
N TYR A 81 -29.73 5.28 32.70
CA TYR A 81 -30.77 5.56 31.71
C TYR A 81 -31.54 6.83 32.06
N PHE A 82 -32.13 7.48 31.06
CA PHE A 82 -33.21 8.43 31.32
C PHE A 82 -34.46 7.69 31.76
N VAL A 83 -35.20 8.27 32.71
CA VAL A 83 -36.50 7.73 33.15
C VAL A 83 -37.49 7.70 31.99
N HIS A 84 -37.45 8.71 31.11
CA HIS A 84 -38.27 8.78 29.89
C HIS A 84 -37.63 9.71 28.85
N GLN A 85 -37.87 9.48 27.56
CA GLN A 85 -37.32 10.30 26.46
C GLN A 85 -37.72 11.78 26.59
N SER A 86 -38.93 12.08 27.05
CA SER A 86 -39.40 13.46 27.25
C SER A 86 -38.57 14.27 28.25
N ALA A 87 -37.87 13.62 29.19
CA ALA A 87 -36.95 14.28 30.10
C ALA A 87 -35.68 14.74 29.37
N LYS A 88 -35.19 13.93 28.42
CA LYS A 88 -34.06 14.30 27.55
C LYS A 88 -34.45 15.45 26.62
N ASP A 89 -35.63 15.38 26.02
CA ASP A 89 -36.13 16.42 25.10
C ASP A 89 -36.36 17.75 25.84
N PHE A 90 -36.84 17.71 27.09
CA PHE A 90 -36.99 18.91 27.93
C PHE A 90 -35.65 19.63 28.17
N LEU A 91 -34.56 18.88 28.38
CA LEU A 91 -33.22 19.43 28.60
C LEU A 91 -32.60 20.01 27.32
N LEU A 92 -32.99 19.52 26.14
CA LEU A 92 -32.48 19.95 24.83
C LEU A 92 -33.28 21.12 24.21
N GLU A 93 -34.61 21.07 24.23
CA GLU A 93 -35.45 21.96 23.39
C GLU A 93 -35.85 23.29 24.05
N LYS A 94 -35.88 23.42 25.39
CA LYS A 94 -36.54 24.55 26.04
C LYS A 94 -35.60 25.64 26.55
N ASN A 95 -35.59 26.75 25.80
CA ASN A 95 -34.91 28.02 26.12
C ASN A 95 -35.14 28.57 27.54
N MET A 96 -36.19 28.15 28.27
CA MET A 96 -36.51 28.65 29.61
C MET A 96 -35.61 28.08 30.73
N VAL A 97 -34.82 27.03 30.44
CA VAL A 97 -33.82 26.45 31.35
C VAL A 97 -32.42 27.07 31.13
N LYS A 98 -32.22 27.87 30.06
CA LYS A 98 -30.93 28.48 29.73
C LYS A 98 -30.42 29.50 30.77
N GLU A 99 -31.29 30.08 31.59
CA GLU A 99 -30.89 31.01 32.67
C GLU A 99 -30.38 30.28 33.93
N GLU A 100 -30.89 29.08 34.26
CA GLU A 100 -30.50 28.30 35.45
C GLU A 100 -29.57 27.10 35.15
N PHE A 101 -29.51 26.68 33.89
CA PHE A 101 -28.72 25.58 33.36
C PHE A 101 -28.34 25.86 31.89
N PRO A 102 -27.33 26.69 31.64
CA PRO A 102 -26.84 26.95 30.29
C PRO A 102 -26.05 25.72 29.82
N LEU A 103 -26.74 24.79 29.16
CA LEU A 103 -26.10 23.67 28.47
C LEU A 103 -25.35 24.24 27.25
N ASN A 104 -24.03 24.42 27.40
CA ASN A 104 -23.17 24.70 26.26
C ASN A 104 -22.77 23.36 25.63
N GLU A 105 -23.55 22.92 24.64
CA GLU A 105 -23.38 21.62 23.98
C GLU A 105 -21.95 21.44 23.44
N ASP A 106 -21.38 22.47 22.83
CA ASP A 106 -20.01 22.45 22.30
C ASP A 106 -18.96 22.22 23.39
N ALA A 107 -19.10 22.95 24.50
CA ALA A 107 -18.16 22.82 25.62
C ALA A 107 -18.25 21.44 26.28
N VAL A 108 -19.46 20.87 26.37
CA VAL A 108 -19.66 19.53 26.93
C VAL A 108 -19.11 18.47 25.97
N HIS A 109 -19.37 18.57 24.67
CA HIS A 109 -18.80 17.67 23.66
C HIS A 109 -17.26 17.75 23.61
N SER A 110 -16.69 18.96 23.68
CA SER A 110 -15.24 19.17 23.74
C SER A 110 -14.63 18.56 25.00
N THR A 111 -15.32 18.68 26.15
CA THR A 111 -14.91 18.05 27.40
C THR A 111 -14.93 16.53 27.28
N ILE A 112 -16.01 15.93 26.76
CA ILE A 112 -16.14 14.49 26.57
C ILE A 112 -15.08 13.97 25.60
N PHE A 113 -14.82 14.67 24.49
CA PHE A 113 -13.76 14.36 23.55
C PHE A 113 -12.38 14.32 24.22
N THR A 114 -12.04 15.39 24.92
CA THR A 114 -10.73 15.55 25.59
C THR A 114 -10.52 14.44 26.63
N ARG A 115 -11.54 14.14 27.42
CA ARG A 115 -11.51 13.05 28.42
C ARG A 115 -11.42 11.68 27.77
N SER A 116 -12.14 11.48 26.66
CA SER A 116 -12.10 10.23 25.89
C SER A 116 -10.71 9.95 25.35
N LEU A 117 -10.00 10.95 24.80
CA LEU A 117 -8.62 10.75 24.37
C LEU A 117 -7.66 10.52 25.54
N ASP A 118 -7.85 11.21 26.67
CA ASP A 118 -6.99 11.03 27.85
C ASP A 118 -7.12 9.61 28.43
N ILE A 119 -8.33 9.06 28.53
CA ILE A 119 -8.52 7.68 29.00
C ILE A 119 -7.97 6.68 28.00
N LEU A 120 -8.29 6.82 26.71
CA LEU A 120 -7.78 5.89 25.70
C LEU A 120 -6.26 5.88 25.68
N SER A 121 -5.62 7.04 25.86
CA SER A 121 -4.17 7.14 25.93
C SER A 121 -3.56 6.44 27.15
N ARG A 122 -4.29 6.33 28.26
CA ARG A 122 -3.85 5.66 29.49
C ARG A 122 -4.18 4.17 29.52
N THR A 123 -5.35 3.79 29.01
CA THR A 123 -5.88 2.43 29.09
C THR A 123 -5.41 1.55 27.94
N LEU A 124 -5.28 2.11 26.74
CA LEU A 124 -4.86 1.32 25.57
C LEU A 124 -3.38 0.93 25.71
N GLN A 125 -3.14 -0.37 25.68
CA GLN A 125 -1.83 -1.00 25.76
C GLN A 125 -1.76 -2.16 24.76
N ARG A 126 -0.55 -2.68 24.55
CA ARG A 126 -0.32 -3.88 23.74
C ARG A 126 -1.08 -5.06 24.34
N ASP A 127 -1.75 -5.83 23.49
CA ASP A 127 -2.50 -7.03 23.85
C ASP A 127 -3.49 -6.77 25.00
N MET A 128 -4.54 -6.02 24.68
CA MET A 128 -5.51 -5.52 25.64
C MET A 128 -6.11 -6.63 26.51
N TYR A 129 -6.35 -7.82 25.95
CA TYR A 129 -6.93 -8.97 26.63
C TYR A 129 -5.91 -10.05 27.00
N ASN A 130 -4.61 -9.81 26.81
CA ASN A 130 -3.53 -10.78 27.06
C ASN A 130 -3.81 -12.11 26.34
N LEU A 131 -4.18 -12.03 25.06
CA LEU A 131 -4.60 -13.15 24.23
C LEU A 131 -3.45 -14.11 23.91
N LYS A 132 -2.18 -13.70 24.09
CA LYS A 132 -0.91 -14.47 24.01
C LYS A 132 -0.63 -15.25 22.71
N ASP A 133 -1.63 -15.89 22.13
CA ASP A 133 -1.56 -16.64 20.88
C ASP A 133 -1.92 -15.74 19.69
N LEU A 134 -1.09 -15.82 18.65
CA LEU A 134 -1.30 -15.09 17.40
C LEU A 134 -2.48 -15.68 16.61
N GLY A 135 -3.31 -14.80 16.06
CA GLY A 135 -4.47 -15.21 15.28
C GLY A 135 -5.60 -15.78 16.13
N HIS A 136 -5.72 -15.36 17.39
CA HIS A 136 -6.88 -15.66 18.23
C HIS A 136 -8.15 -15.06 17.59
N PRO A 137 -9.14 -15.87 17.18
CA PRO A 137 -10.34 -15.35 16.54
C PRO A 137 -11.17 -14.56 17.56
N ILE A 138 -11.83 -13.49 17.08
CA ILE A 138 -12.65 -12.61 17.92
C ILE A 138 -13.80 -13.36 18.60
N GLU A 139 -14.31 -14.42 17.95
CA GLU A 139 -15.41 -15.25 18.46
C GLU A 139 -15.02 -16.02 19.73
N GLU A 140 -13.73 -16.29 19.90
CA GLU A 140 -13.19 -17.01 21.05
C GLU A 140 -12.67 -16.06 22.14
N ALA A 141 -12.44 -14.78 21.80
CA ALA A 141 -11.89 -13.79 22.71
C ALA A 141 -12.92 -13.38 23.78
N LYS A 142 -12.71 -13.80 25.03
CA LYS A 142 -13.55 -13.43 26.17
C LYS A 142 -12.95 -12.27 26.95
N PRO A 143 -13.78 -11.32 27.44
CA PRO A 143 -13.29 -10.25 28.29
C PRO A 143 -12.70 -10.85 29.58
N PRO A 144 -11.46 -10.50 29.96
CA PRO A 144 -10.89 -10.91 31.22
C PRO A 144 -11.61 -10.23 32.39
N GLU A 145 -11.54 -10.80 33.59
CA GLU A 145 -12.06 -10.18 34.81
C GLU A 145 -10.90 -9.68 35.68
N PRO A 146 -10.78 -8.36 35.95
CA PRO A 146 -11.66 -7.26 35.48
C PRO A 146 -11.44 -6.88 34.00
N ASP A 147 -12.51 -6.40 33.33
CA ASP A 147 -12.45 -6.00 31.90
C ASP A 147 -11.68 -4.67 31.75
N PRO A 148 -10.47 -4.67 31.14
CA PRO A 148 -9.65 -3.47 31.01
C PRO A 148 -10.31 -2.43 30.08
N LEU A 149 -11.20 -2.86 29.18
CA LEU A 149 -11.94 -1.94 28.32
C LEU A 149 -13.23 -1.42 28.96
N GLY A 150 -13.71 -2.01 30.07
CA GLY A 150 -15.01 -1.71 30.68
C GLY A 150 -15.31 -0.21 30.81
N ALA A 151 -14.37 0.54 31.38
CA ALA A 151 -14.49 1.98 31.59
C ALA A 151 -14.23 2.86 30.35
N SER A 152 -13.65 2.30 29.27
CA SER A 152 -13.25 3.03 28.06
C SER A 152 -14.02 2.65 26.79
N ARG A 153 -14.90 1.63 26.85
CA ARG A 153 -15.73 1.14 25.74
C ARG A 153 -16.52 2.24 25.04
N TYR A 154 -17.14 3.16 25.79
CA TYR A 154 -17.82 4.31 25.20
C TYR A 154 -16.86 5.19 24.39
N SER A 155 -15.74 5.57 25.02
CA SER A 155 -14.71 6.43 24.42
C SER A 155 -14.10 5.80 23.17
N CYS A 156 -13.88 4.47 23.13
CA CYS A 156 -13.36 3.76 21.96
C CYS A 156 -14.17 4.04 20.68
N VAL A 157 -15.49 4.18 20.80
CA VAL A 157 -16.40 4.29 19.65
C VAL A 157 -16.71 5.74 19.29
N TYR A 158 -17.01 6.58 20.28
CA TYR A 158 -17.69 7.88 20.06
C TYR A 158 -16.80 9.13 20.21
N TRP A 159 -15.49 8.98 20.47
CA TRP A 159 -14.62 10.14 20.69
C TRP A 159 -14.57 11.09 19.47
N VAL A 160 -14.58 10.55 18.24
CA VAL A 160 -14.61 11.38 17.01
C VAL A 160 -15.96 12.06 16.83
N ASP A 161 -17.06 11.38 17.14
CA ASP A 161 -18.40 11.97 17.01
C ASP A 161 -18.55 13.18 17.94
N HIS A 162 -17.98 13.13 19.15
CA HIS A 162 -17.93 14.29 20.04
C HIS A 162 -16.99 15.39 19.55
N LEU A 163 -15.85 15.04 18.93
CA LEU A 163 -15.00 16.03 18.27
C LEU A 163 -15.76 16.77 17.18
N CYS A 164 -16.40 16.05 16.25
CA CYS A 164 -17.19 16.66 15.18
C CYS A 164 -18.35 17.52 15.73
N ALA A 165 -19.06 17.05 16.76
CA ALA A 165 -20.18 17.79 17.35
C ALA A 165 -19.75 19.04 18.15
N SER A 166 -18.54 19.06 18.70
CA SER A 166 -17.99 20.24 19.40
C SER A 166 -17.60 21.39 18.46
N VAL A 167 -17.64 21.17 17.16
CA VAL A 167 -17.12 22.11 16.15
C VAL A 167 -18.26 22.64 15.30
N HIS A 168 -18.77 23.82 15.66
CA HIS A 168 -19.68 24.55 14.77
C HIS A 168 -18.91 25.14 13.57
N GLN A 169 -19.54 25.11 12.39
CA GLN A 169 -19.02 25.63 11.11
C GLN A 169 -18.59 27.11 11.14
N THR A 170 -18.99 27.88 12.15
CA THR A 170 -18.73 29.31 12.30
C THR A 170 -17.69 29.67 13.37
N SER A 171 -17.14 28.71 14.12
CA SER A 171 -16.16 29.00 15.17
C SER A 171 -14.75 29.17 14.60
N THR A 172 -14.18 30.37 14.81
CA THR A 172 -12.80 30.76 14.51
C THR A 172 -11.82 30.42 15.64
N MET A 173 -12.28 29.82 16.74
CA MET A 173 -11.42 29.45 17.86
C MET A 173 -10.62 28.19 17.54
N PRO A 174 -9.30 28.15 17.84
CA PRO A 174 -8.50 26.94 17.71
C PRO A 174 -9.03 25.87 18.66
N ILE A 175 -9.34 24.69 18.12
CA ILE A 175 -9.81 23.55 18.92
C ILE A 175 -8.60 23.03 19.71
N VAL A 176 -8.71 23.07 21.04
CA VAL A 176 -7.69 22.53 21.95
C VAL A 176 -7.45 21.05 21.61
N GLY A 177 -6.23 20.72 21.17
CA GLY A 177 -5.81 19.34 20.86
C GLY A 177 -5.63 18.98 19.39
N LEU A 178 -6.01 19.87 18.45
CA LEU A 178 -5.78 19.74 17.00
C LEU A 178 -4.49 20.43 16.51
N GLU A 179 -3.72 21.01 17.43
CA GLU A 179 -2.40 21.59 17.17
C GLU A 179 -1.34 20.53 16.85
N ASN A 180 -0.26 20.93 16.17
CA ASN A 180 0.84 20.02 15.85
C ASN A 180 1.50 19.52 17.16
N GLY A 181 1.66 18.20 17.32
CA GLY A 181 2.07 17.60 18.61
C GLY A 181 1.01 17.68 19.72
N GLY A 182 -0.22 18.07 19.37
CA GLY A 182 -1.39 18.07 20.24
C GLY A 182 -1.84 16.67 20.64
N ARG A 183 -2.89 16.58 21.46
CA ARG A 183 -3.39 15.30 22.01
C ARG A 183 -3.78 14.31 20.92
N LEU A 184 -4.41 14.79 19.85
CA LEU A 184 -4.85 13.94 18.74
C LEU A 184 -3.67 13.39 17.92
N ASP A 185 -2.67 14.23 17.60
CA ASP A 185 -1.46 13.78 16.90
C ASP A 185 -0.70 12.73 17.71
N LYS A 186 -0.50 12.98 19.02
CA LYS A 186 0.12 12.01 19.94
C LYS A 186 -0.66 10.71 20.02
N PHE A 187 -1.98 10.77 20.06
CA PHE A 187 -2.84 9.59 20.09
C PHE A 187 -2.68 8.77 18.80
N LEU A 188 -2.78 9.41 17.62
CA LEU A 188 -2.65 8.73 16.34
C LEU A 188 -1.26 8.09 16.15
N ARG A 189 -0.19 8.73 16.64
CA ARG A 189 1.17 8.19 16.53
C ARG A 189 1.44 7.03 17.48
N ASN A 190 0.94 7.11 18.71
CA ASN A 190 1.37 6.20 19.78
C ASN A 190 0.33 5.10 20.11
N LYS A 191 -0.95 5.35 19.83
CA LYS A 191 -2.06 4.51 20.33
C LYS A 191 -3.04 4.06 19.25
N TYR A 192 -2.86 4.47 18.00
CA TYR A 192 -3.80 4.16 16.92
C TYR A 192 -3.97 2.65 16.68
N LEU A 193 -2.88 1.88 16.64
CA LEU A 193 -2.96 0.43 16.42
C LEU A 193 -3.65 -0.29 17.60
N TYR A 194 -3.34 0.09 18.84
CA TYR A 194 -4.02 -0.43 20.03
C TYR A 194 -5.50 -0.02 20.07
N TRP A 195 -5.85 1.13 19.50
CA TRP A 195 -7.24 1.54 19.35
C TRP A 195 -7.98 0.67 18.33
N LEU A 196 -7.34 0.25 17.23
CA LEU A 196 -7.92 -0.70 16.29
C LEU A 196 -8.14 -2.08 16.93
N GLU A 197 -7.19 -2.53 17.74
CA GLU A 197 -7.33 -3.74 18.55
C GLU A 197 -8.54 -3.63 19.50
N ALA A 198 -8.64 -2.55 20.27
CA ALA A 198 -9.76 -2.32 21.16
C ALA A 198 -11.10 -2.19 20.43
N LEU A 199 -11.12 -1.59 19.23
CA LEU A 199 -12.32 -1.53 18.37
C LEU A 199 -12.76 -2.91 17.88
N SER A 200 -11.80 -3.78 17.55
CA SER A 200 -12.05 -5.18 17.23
C SER A 200 -12.67 -5.91 18.42
N LEU A 201 -12.06 -5.81 19.60
CA LEU A 201 -12.57 -6.37 20.86
C LEU A 201 -13.95 -5.83 21.26
N CYS A 202 -14.28 -4.61 20.84
CA CYS A 202 -15.60 -4.02 21.03
C CYS A 202 -16.61 -4.42 19.95
N ASN A 203 -16.24 -5.20 18.92
CA ASN A 203 -17.06 -5.52 17.74
C ASN A 203 -17.63 -4.26 17.04
N ASN A 204 -16.83 -3.20 16.93
CA ASN A 204 -17.26 -1.90 16.39
C ASN A 204 -16.31 -1.32 15.31
N VAL A 205 -15.51 -2.16 14.64
CA VAL A 205 -14.61 -1.74 13.54
C VAL A 205 -15.33 -0.94 12.44
N PRO A 206 -16.55 -1.30 11.97
CA PRO A 206 -17.28 -0.49 10.99
C PRO A 206 -17.52 0.96 11.43
N LYS A 207 -17.80 1.18 12.73
CA LYS A 207 -17.94 2.54 13.29
C LYS A 207 -16.59 3.25 13.34
N GLY A 208 -15.51 2.54 13.67
CA GLY A 208 -14.15 3.09 13.62
C GLY A 208 -13.77 3.64 12.25
N ILE A 209 -14.15 2.94 11.17
CA ILE A 209 -13.95 3.40 9.78
C ILE A 209 -14.70 4.71 9.53
N VAL A 210 -15.98 4.78 9.88
CA VAL A 210 -16.80 5.98 9.73
C VAL A 210 -16.23 7.15 10.56
N SER A 211 -15.76 6.87 11.77
CA SER A 211 -15.08 7.84 12.62
C SER A 211 -13.83 8.38 11.96
N MET A 212 -12.96 7.53 11.39
CA MET A 212 -11.77 7.99 10.69
C MET A 212 -12.11 8.81 9.43
N ALA A 213 -13.15 8.44 8.68
CA ALA A 213 -13.61 9.22 7.54
C ALA A 213 -14.09 10.64 7.95
N LYS A 214 -14.89 10.73 9.03
CA LYS A 214 -15.33 12.01 9.62
C LYS A 214 -14.14 12.86 10.08
N LEU A 215 -13.15 12.23 10.71
CA LEU A 215 -11.93 12.88 11.17
C LEU A 215 -11.12 13.46 10.00
N CYS A 216 -10.92 12.68 8.93
CA CYS A 216 -10.24 13.14 7.72
C CYS A 216 -10.92 14.37 7.13
N PHE A 217 -12.26 14.34 7.01
CA PHE A 217 -13.03 15.45 6.49
C PHE A 217 -12.85 16.72 7.34
N LEU A 218 -12.99 16.59 8.67
CA LEU A 218 -12.85 17.70 9.61
C LEU A 218 -11.45 18.34 9.58
N ILE A 219 -10.39 17.52 9.53
CA ILE A 219 -9.00 18.01 9.51
C ILE A 219 -8.70 18.69 8.16
N GLN A 220 -9.22 18.14 7.05
CA GLN A 220 -9.04 18.71 5.72
C GLN A 220 -9.69 20.11 5.61
N GLU A 221 -10.89 20.31 6.15
CA GLU A 221 -11.54 21.62 6.18
C GLU A 221 -10.75 22.67 6.97
N ARG A 222 -10.01 22.25 8.01
CA ARG A 222 -9.24 23.15 8.88
C ARG A 222 -7.80 23.43 8.40
N GLY A 223 -7.33 22.73 7.36
CA GLY A 223 -6.05 23.01 6.70
C GLY A 223 -4.78 22.63 7.49
N VAL A 224 -4.86 21.66 8.40
CA VAL A 224 -3.68 21.19 9.18
C VAL A 224 -2.93 20.12 8.35
N SER A 225 -1.94 20.55 7.56
CA SER A 225 -1.28 19.72 6.53
C SER A 225 -0.73 18.39 7.05
N HIS A 226 0.08 18.41 8.12
CA HIS A 226 0.74 17.22 8.66
C HIS A 226 -0.24 16.17 9.21
N LEU A 227 -1.24 16.63 9.96
CA LEU A 227 -2.26 15.75 10.53
C LEU A 227 -3.21 15.20 9.45
N THR A 228 -3.38 15.94 8.34
CA THR A 228 -4.22 15.49 7.21
C THR A 228 -3.63 14.23 6.56
N GLU A 229 -2.32 14.20 6.33
CA GLU A 229 -1.66 13.02 5.76
C GLU A 229 -1.73 11.84 6.72
N LEU A 230 -1.37 12.04 8.00
CA LEU A 230 -1.45 11.00 9.01
C LEU A 230 -2.87 10.41 9.16
N ALA A 231 -3.90 11.26 9.20
CA ALA A 231 -5.29 10.81 9.28
C ALA A 231 -5.74 10.07 8.02
N ARG A 232 -5.30 10.52 6.83
CA ARG A 232 -5.60 9.86 5.55
C ARG A 232 -4.97 8.48 5.46
N ASP A 233 -3.72 8.34 5.91
CA ASP A 233 -3.02 7.07 5.92
C ASP A 233 -3.62 6.11 6.95
N ALA A 234 -3.95 6.61 8.14
CA ALA A 234 -4.72 5.86 9.13
C ALA A 234 -6.05 5.36 8.56
N HIS A 235 -6.83 6.22 7.89
CA HIS A 235 -8.09 5.84 7.25
C HIS A 235 -7.90 4.79 6.13
N ARG A 236 -6.85 4.92 5.32
CA ARG A 236 -6.49 3.92 4.29
C ARG A 236 -6.15 2.57 4.92
N PHE A 237 -5.36 2.58 6.00
CA PHE A 237 -4.96 1.37 6.70
C PHE A 237 -6.15 0.60 7.26
N ILE A 238 -7.04 1.25 8.03
CA ILE A 238 -8.22 0.56 8.60
C ILE A 238 -9.17 0.05 7.50
N MET A 239 -9.30 0.76 6.38
CA MET A 239 -10.11 0.32 5.23
C MET A 239 -9.54 -0.93 4.55
N TYR A 240 -8.21 -0.96 4.36
CA TYR A 240 -7.53 -2.09 3.74
C TYR A 240 -7.55 -3.33 4.66
N SER A 241 -7.23 -3.12 5.94
CA SER A 241 -7.07 -4.18 6.93
C SER A 241 -8.37 -4.61 7.60
N LYS A 242 -9.53 -4.06 7.18
CA LYS A 242 -10.85 -4.28 7.80
C LYS A 242 -11.14 -5.75 8.07
N GLY A 243 -11.07 -6.61 7.05
CA GLY A 243 -11.45 -8.02 7.17
C GLY A 243 -10.58 -8.79 8.15
N ALA A 244 -9.28 -8.45 8.21
CA ALA A 244 -8.36 -9.05 9.17
C ALA A 244 -8.65 -8.57 10.60
N ILE A 245 -8.79 -7.26 10.81
CA ILE A 245 -9.05 -6.68 12.13
C ILE A 245 -10.42 -7.10 12.69
N GLU A 246 -11.44 -7.25 11.83
CA GLU A 246 -12.77 -7.70 12.26
C GLU A 246 -12.79 -9.16 12.69
N SER A 247 -11.97 -10.02 12.10
CA SER A 247 -11.93 -11.44 12.42
C SER A 247 -10.97 -11.75 13.57
N HIS A 248 -9.86 -11.00 13.67
CA HIS A 248 -8.79 -11.21 14.63
C HIS A 248 -8.32 -9.86 15.19
N PRO A 249 -8.31 -9.66 16.51
CA PRO A 249 -7.76 -8.44 17.12
C PRO A 249 -6.33 -8.18 16.66
N LEU A 250 -6.03 -6.92 16.33
CA LEU A 250 -4.71 -6.53 15.83
C LEU A 250 -3.66 -6.61 16.93
N GLN A 251 -2.89 -7.69 16.95
CA GLN A 251 -1.74 -7.84 17.85
C GLN A 251 -0.50 -7.21 17.20
N ALA A 252 -0.17 -5.98 17.60
CA ALA A 252 0.99 -5.25 17.07
C ALA A 252 2.25 -5.60 17.88
N PHE A 253 3.07 -6.51 17.34
CA PHE A 253 4.38 -6.83 17.91
C PHE A 253 5.49 -6.08 17.18
N ARG A 254 6.47 -5.57 17.95
CA ARG A 254 7.70 -5.03 17.38
C ARG A 254 8.57 -6.20 16.93
N VAL A 255 9.05 -6.12 15.69
CA VAL A 255 10.08 -7.02 15.17
C VAL A 255 11.42 -6.33 15.42
N ALA A 256 12.26 -6.91 16.27
CA ALA A 256 13.54 -6.34 16.67
C ALA A 256 14.63 -6.60 15.62
N ALA A 257 14.59 -7.75 14.96
CA ALA A 257 15.52 -8.09 13.89
C ALA A 257 14.90 -9.01 12.84
N VAL A 258 15.41 -8.91 11.62
CA VAL A 258 15.06 -9.78 10.50
C VAL A 258 16.32 -10.26 9.78
N ALA A 259 16.32 -11.51 9.33
CA ALA A 259 17.43 -12.08 8.58
C ALA A 259 16.91 -13.02 7.48
N PHE A 260 17.43 -12.88 6.27
CA PHE A 260 17.18 -13.84 5.19
C PHE A 260 18.18 -15.00 5.28
N SER A 261 17.74 -16.19 4.86
CA SER A 261 18.65 -17.28 4.55
C SER A 261 19.51 -16.94 3.35
N SER A 262 20.71 -17.51 3.24
CA SER A 262 21.61 -17.28 2.10
C SER A 262 21.04 -17.78 0.77
N ASP A 263 20.16 -18.78 0.82
CA ASP A 263 19.40 -19.25 -0.34
C ASP A 263 18.17 -18.37 -0.67
N SER A 264 17.91 -17.31 0.11
CA SER A 264 16.77 -16.38 -0.02
C SER A 264 15.38 -17.03 0.02
N THR A 265 15.28 -18.31 0.39
CA THR A 265 14.00 -19.02 0.44
C THR A 265 13.24 -18.76 1.75
N ARG A 266 13.95 -18.35 2.81
CA ARG A 266 13.41 -18.22 4.15
C ARG A 266 13.76 -16.86 4.75
N LEU A 267 12.83 -16.33 5.53
CA LEU A 267 13.02 -15.12 6.34
C LEU A 267 12.83 -15.49 7.81
N ALA A 268 13.76 -15.11 8.68
CA ALA A 268 13.60 -15.17 10.12
C ALA A 268 13.24 -13.78 10.65
N SER A 269 12.24 -13.71 11.53
CA SER A 269 11.88 -12.49 12.27
C SER A 269 11.93 -12.76 13.76
N ALA A 270 12.72 -11.97 14.48
CA ALA A 270 12.77 -11.95 15.94
C ALA A 270 11.86 -10.85 16.49
N SER A 271 11.06 -11.18 17.49
CA SER A 271 10.07 -10.26 18.05
C SER A 271 10.17 -10.15 19.57
N ASP A 272 9.63 -9.04 20.10
CA ASP A 272 9.41 -8.81 21.53
C ASP A 272 8.31 -9.71 22.15
N ASP A 273 7.87 -10.77 21.43
CA ASP A 273 6.95 -11.80 21.93
C ASP A 273 7.70 -13.09 22.37
N ASP A 274 9.03 -12.97 22.51
CA ASP A 274 9.97 -14.04 22.85
C ASP A 274 10.07 -15.14 21.78
N THR A 275 9.47 -14.93 20.60
CA THR A 275 9.47 -15.91 19.50
C THR A 275 10.34 -15.47 18.33
N ILE A 276 10.82 -16.48 17.59
CA ILE A 276 11.40 -16.29 16.27
C ILE A 276 10.49 -17.01 15.28
N LYS A 277 10.02 -16.29 14.27
CA LYS A 277 9.22 -16.87 13.20
C LYS A 277 10.04 -17.03 11.95
N ILE A 278 9.83 -18.18 11.30
CA ILE A 278 10.41 -18.49 10.01
C ILE A 278 9.30 -18.42 8.98
N TRP A 279 9.52 -17.62 7.96
CA TRP A 279 8.59 -17.38 6.87
C TRP A 279 9.15 -17.96 5.58
N ASP A 280 8.28 -18.47 4.74
CA ASP A 280 8.58 -18.73 3.35
C ASP A 280 8.62 -17.39 2.61
N ALA A 281 9.79 -17.04 2.06
CA ALA A 281 10.00 -15.73 1.45
C ALA A 281 9.13 -15.49 0.21
N HIS A 282 8.70 -16.56 -0.48
CA HIS A 282 7.96 -16.47 -1.75
C HIS A 282 6.45 -16.34 -1.53
N SER A 283 5.91 -17.09 -0.57
CA SER A 283 4.48 -17.16 -0.28
C SER A 283 4.04 -16.29 0.90
N GLY A 284 4.99 -15.85 1.75
CA GLY A 284 4.71 -15.12 2.98
C GLY A 284 4.10 -15.99 4.08
N ASN A 285 4.03 -17.31 3.90
CA ASN A 285 3.48 -18.23 4.90
C ASN A 285 4.46 -18.42 6.06
N CYS A 286 3.95 -18.44 7.29
CA CYS A 286 4.73 -18.83 8.46
C CYS A 286 5.01 -20.33 8.42
N LEU A 287 6.27 -20.71 8.22
CA LEU A 287 6.73 -22.10 8.19
C LEU A 287 6.90 -22.69 9.59
N GLN A 288 7.43 -21.90 10.53
CA GLN A 288 7.69 -22.37 11.89
C GLN A 288 7.73 -21.22 12.89
N THR A 289 7.32 -21.49 14.13
CA THR A 289 7.55 -20.60 15.28
C THR A 289 8.51 -21.29 16.25
N LEU A 290 9.68 -20.69 16.48
CA LEU A 290 10.67 -21.16 17.43
C LEU A 290 10.40 -20.52 18.80
N THR A 291 10.14 -21.38 19.78
CA THR A 291 9.89 -21.00 21.17
C THR A 291 10.95 -21.65 22.05
N GLY A 292 11.51 -20.92 23.02
CA GLY A 292 12.56 -21.42 23.90
C GLY A 292 13.44 -20.32 24.49
N HIS A 293 13.29 -19.11 23.98
CA HIS A 293 13.79 -17.88 24.57
C HIS A 293 12.90 -17.46 25.74
N LYS A 294 13.51 -16.91 26.79
CA LYS A 294 12.80 -16.49 28.03
C LYS A 294 12.49 -15.00 28.08
N ASP A 295 13.01 -14.26 27.11
CA ASP A 295 12.92 -12.81 27.00
C ASP A 295 13.07 -12.39 25.53
N SER A 296 12.91 -11.09 25.27
CA SER A 296 12.91 -10.49 23.94
C SER A 296 14.16 -10.85 23.14
N VAL A 297 13.96 -11.20 21.86
CA VAL A 297 15.04 -11.57 20.95
C VAL A 297 15.50 -10.34 20.18
N HIS A 298 16.74 -9.91 20.39
CA HIS A 298 17.24 -8.65 19.81
C HIS A 298 17.92 -8.82 18.45
N ALA A 299 18.52 -9.97 18.18
CA ALA A 299 19.21 -10.21 16.91
C ALA A 299 19.06 -11.66 16.45
N VAL A 300 18.99 -11.83 15.12
CA VAL A 300 18.97 -13.12 14.43
C VAL A 300 19.90 -13.08 13.24
N ALA A 301 20.60 -14.19 12.96
CA ALA A 301 21.50 -14.31 11.81
C ALA A 301 21.55 -15.75 11.32
N PHE A 302 21.43 -15.95 10.00
CA PHE A 302 21.68 -17.25 9.36
C PHE A 302 23.17 -17.44 9.10
N SER A 303 23.63 -18.70 9.12
CA SER A 303 24.93 -19.06 8.58
C SER A 303 24.95 -18.92 7.06
N GLY A 304 26.14 -18.72 6.48
CA GLY A 304 26.31 -18.56 5.02
C GLY A 304 25.88 -19.79 4.20
N ASP A 305 25.89 -20.98 4.80
CA ASP A 305 25.35 -22.21 4.22
C ASP A 305 23.87 -22.47 4.58
N SER A 306 23.22 -21.55 5.28
CA SER A 306 21.85 -21.64 5.80
C SER A 306 21.56 -22.87 6.67
N THR A 307 22.58 -23.56 7.19
CA THR A 307 22.40 -24.74 8.05
C THR A 307 22.08 -24.38 9.51
N TRP A 308 22.53 -23.21 9.95
CA TRP A 308 22.35 -22.71 11.31
C TRP A 308 21.63 -21.37 11.32
N LEU A 309 20.84 -21.16 12.37
CA LEU A 309 20.32 -19.85 12.74
C LEU A 309 20.82 -19.54 14.15
N ALA A 310 21.46 -18.39 14.32
CA ALA A 310 21.83 -17.86 15.63
C ALA A 310 20.80 -16.81 16.05
N SER A 311 20.51 -16.78 17.34
CA SER A 311 19.64 -15.79 17.95
C SER A 311 20.21 -15.32 19.28
N ALA A 312 20.24 -14.02 19.48
CA ALA A 312 20.71 -13.36 20.69
C ALA A 312 19.56 -12.77 21.50
N LEU A 313 19.67 -12.89 22.83
CA LEU A 313 18.63 -12.54 23.79
C LEU A 313 19.05 -11.42 24.75
N GLU A 314 18.05 -10.86 25.42
CA GLU A 314 18.20 -10.11 26.67
C GLU A 314 18.67 -10.98 27.86
N ASP A 315 18.49 -12.31 27.80
CA ASP A 315 18.84 -13.28 28.86
C ASP A 315 20.34 -13.68 28.94
N GLU A 316 21.20 -12.92 28.26
CA GLU A 316 22.66 -13.10 28.23
C GLU A 316 23.15 -14.37 27.49
N THR A 317 22.28 -15.04 26.72
CA THR A 317 22.64 -16.23 25.94
C THR A 317 22.56 -16.02 24.43
N VAL A 318 23.31 -16.84 23.67
CA VAL A 318 23.09 -17.02 22.23
C VAL A 318 22.60 -18.44 22.00
N LYS A 319 21.44 -18.63 21.36
CA LYS A 319 20.99 -19.97 20.92
C LYS A 319 21.29 -20.21 19.46
N ILE A 320 21.66 -21.45 19.17
CA ILE A 320 21.87 -21.97 17.83
C ILE A 320 20.77 -22.97 17.49
N TRP A 321 20.12 -22.76 16.36
CA TRP A 321 19.04 -23.56 15.84
C TRP A 321 19.49 -24.28 14.56
N ASP A 322 19.18 -25.57 14.46
CA ASP A 322 19.31 -26.33 13.22
C ASP A 322 18.16 -25.95 12.28
N THR A 323 18.45 -25.51 11.05
CA THR A 323 17.42 -25.03 10.11
C THR A 323 16.65 -26.16 9.40
N ARG A 324 17.13 -27.40 9.47
CA ARG A 324 16.43 -28.58 8.92
C ARG A 324 15.33 -29.07 9.85
N ARG A 325 15.60 -29.06 11.16
CA ARG A 325 14.70 -29.60 12.19
C ARG A 325 14.10 -28.54 13.10
N TRP A 326 14.61 -27.31 13.05
CA TRP A 326 14.18 -26.17 13.87
C TRP A 326 14.28 -26.42 15.38
N ASN A 327 15.26 -27.22 15.78
CA ASN A 327 15.54 -27.51 17.18
C ASN A 327 16.73 -26.70 17.66
N CYS A 328 16.70 -26.25 18.91
CA CYS A 328 17.86 -25.65 19.57
C CYS A 328 18.93 -26.72 19.79
N VAL A 329 20.09 -26.55 19.16
CA VAL A 329 21.22 -27.49 19.24
C VAL A 329 22.20 -27.08 20.33
N GLN A 330 22.41 -25.77 20.52
CA GLN A 330 23.36 -25.27 21.51
C GLN A 330 22.90 -23.95 22.12
N THR A 331 23.25 -23.73 23.39
CA THR A 331 23.14 -22.44 24.07
C THR A 331 24.55 -22.00 24.49
N LEU A 332 25.01 -20.88 23.95
CA LEU A 332 26.32 -20.28 24.24
C LEU A 332 26.17 -19.33 25.42
N GLU A 333 26.85 -19.64 26.52
CA GLU A 333 26.76 -18.92 27.80
C GLU A 333 28.08 -18.22 28.15
N GLY A 334 28.05 -17.40 29.20
CA GLY A 334 29.23 -16.72 29.75
C GLY A 334 29.38 -15.26 29.35
N TYR A 335 28.30 -14.64 28.88
CA TYR A 335 28.13 -13.19 28.95
C TYR A 335 27.56 -12.82 30.33
N ASN A 336 27.65 -11.53 30.69
CA ASN A 336 27.13 -11.01 31.96
C ASN A 336 26.31 -9.73 31.69
N GLY A 337 25.51 -9.78 30.61
CA GLY A 337 24.66 -8.70 30.11
C GLY A 337 24.04 -9.06 28.76
N SER A 338 23.00 -8.30 28.36
CA SER A 338 22.23 -8.51 27.12
C SER A 338 23.13 -8.59 25.88
N ILE A 339 22.74 -9.39 24.88
CA ILE A 339 23.49 -9.56 23.64
C ILE A 339 22.85 -8.72 22.54
N ASP A 340 23.58 -7.70 22.09
CA ASP A 340 23.06 -6.70 21.16
C ASP A 340 23.11 -7.18 19.70
N SER A 341 24.06 -8.06 19.34
CA SER A 341 24.26 -8.47 17.95
C SER A 341 24.96 -9.83 17.82
N VAL A 342 24.59 -10.56 16.76
CA VAL A 342 25.19 -11.83 16.32
C VAL A 342 25.44 -11.80 14.81
N ALA A 343 26.57 -12.34 14.38
CA ALA A 343 26.91 -12.45 12.96
C ALA A 343 27.76 -13.68 12.67
N PHE A 344 27.34 -14.50 11.72
CA PHE A 344 28.15 -15.58 11.18
C PHE A 344 29.15 -15.06 10.17
N SER A 345 30.31 -15.70 10.07
CA SER A 345 31.15 -15.61 8.88
C SER A 345 30.44 -16.28 7.70
N CYS A 346 30.61 -15.81 6.46
CA CYS A 346 29.90 -16.43 5.33
C CYS A 346 30.50 -17.79 4.93
N ASP A 347 31.72 -18.13 5.36
CA ASP A 347 32.23 -19.51 5.31
C ASP A 347 31.55 -20.44 6.34
N SER A 348 30.71 -19.88 7.22
CA SER A 348 29.98 -20.57 8.29
C SER A 348 30.87 -21.25 9.32
N VAL A 349 32.17 -20.92 9.40
CA VAL A 349 33.15 -21.52 10.34
C VAL A 349 33.19 -20.78 11.68
N GLN A 350 32.82 -19.50 11.71
CA GLN A 350 32.88 -18.67 12.91
C GLN A 350 31.58 -17.92 13.16
N LEU A 351 31.29 -17.65 14.43
CA LEU A 351 30.21 -16.78 14.88
C LEU A 351 30.80 -15.69 15.78
N ALA A 352 30.55 -14.42 15.48
CA ALA A 352 30.79 -13.34 16.42
C ALA A 352 29.51 -12.98 17.16
N SER A 353 29.67 -12.58 18.42
CA SER A 353 28.58 -12.09 19.26
C SER A 353 29.09 -11.03 20.22
N VAL A 354 28.27 -10.00 20.43
CA VAL A 354 28.60 -8.82 21.23
C VAL A 354 27.59 -8.61 22.32
N SER A 355 28.09 -8.42 23.53
CA SER A 355 27.27 -8.05 24.68
C SER A 355 27.28 -6.56 24.97
N TRP A 356 26.27 -6.14 25.72
CA TRP A 356 26.11 -4.82 26.34
C TRP A 356 27.32 -4.40 27.19
N GLU A 357 27.99 -5.38 27.82
CA GLU A 357 29.23 -5.22 28.58
C GLU A 357 30.49 -5.09 27.71
N ASN A 358 30.32 -4.91 26.39
CA ASN A 358 31.39 -4.64 25.40
C ASN A 358 32.41 -5.77 25.27
N ILE A 359 31.94 -7.01 25.37
CA ILE A 359 32.77 -8.19 25.12
C ILE A 359 32.36 -8.75 23.77
N ILE A 360 33.32 -8.80 22.85
CA ILE A 360 33.15 -9.53 21.60
C ILE A 360 33.71 -10.94 21.84
N LYS A 361 32.89 -11.97 21.66
CA LYS A 361 33.38 -13.34 21.59
C LYS A 361 33.24 -13.89 20.19
N ILE A 362 34.26 -14.66 19.81
CA ILE A 362 34.32 -15.39 18.57
C ILE A 362 34.21 -16.88 18.89
N TRP A 363 33.26 -17.54 18.27
CA TRP A 363 32.94 -18.94 18.47
C TRP A 363 33.28 -19.73 17.21
N ASP A 364 33.79 -20.93 17.40
CA ASP A 364 33.96 -21.93 16.33
C ASP A 364 32.63 -22.66 16.11
N THR A 365 32.12 -22.71 14.89
CA THR A 365 30.82 -23.36 14.59
C THR A 365 30.89 -24.88 14.54
N SER A 366 32.08 -25.47 14.45
CA SER A 366 32.27 -26.93 14.42
C SER A 366 32.03 -27.58 15.78
N ASN A 367 32.35 -26.86 16.87
CA ASN A 367 32.26 -27.35 18.23
C ASN A 367 31.64 -26.36 19.23
N TRP A 368 31.25 -25.17 18.77
CA TRP A 368 30.67 -24.09 19.57
C TRP A 368 31.54 -23.62 20.74
N THR A 369 32.86 -23.75 20.62
CA THR A 369 33.81 -23.28 21.64
C THR A 369 34.23 -21.84 21.40
N CYS A 370 34.45 -21.09 22.48
CA CYS A 370 34.92 -19.71 22.42
C CYS A 370 36.41 -19.69 22.04
N LEU A 371 36.72 -19.24 20.82
CA LEU A 371 38.09 -19.12 20.31
C LEU A 371 38.82 -17.92 20.92
N LYS A 372 38.14 -16.79 21.00
CA LYS A 372 38.70 -15.53 21.51
C LYS A 372 37.64 -14.67 22.20
N THR A 373 38.08 -13.99 23.24
CA THR A 373 37.36 -12.93 23.93
C THR A 373 38.16 -11.65 23.74
N LEU A 374 37.59 -10.68 23.01
CA LEU A 374 38.21 -9.39 22.79
C LEU A 374 37.58 -8.39 23.75
N PRO A 375 38.36 -7.79 24.68
CA PRO A 375 37.87 -6.69 25.49
C PRO A 375 37.69 -5.47 24.58
N HIS A 376 36.46 -4.99 24.45
CA HIS A 376 36.16 -3.74 23.78
C HIS A 376 35.81 -2.70 24.86
N HIS A 377 36.43 -1.53 24.84
CA HIS A 377 36.03 -0.42 25.71
C HIS A 377 35.04 0.42 24.89
N SER A 378 33.75 0.17 25.09
CA SER A 378 32.67 1.01 24.53
C SER A 378 31.57 1.29 25.56
N LYS A 379 30.71 2.28 25.30
CA LYS A 379 29.38 2.38 25.88
C LYS A 379 28.40 1.44 25.16
N PRO A 380 27.27 1.09 25.78
CA PRO A 380 26.35 0.10 25.24
C PRO A 380 25.76 0.44 23.86
N GLY A 381 25.63 -0.57 22.99
CA GLY A 381 24.78 -0.52 21.78
C GLY A 381 25.47 -0.30 20.42
N PHE A 382 26.74 -0.70 20.23
CA PHE A 382 27.41 -0.52 18.94
C PHE A 382 27.43 -1.79 18.05
N PRO A 383 27.18 -1.63 16.73
CA PRO A 383 27.05 -2.73 15.76
C PRO A 383 28.42 -3.34 15.37
N LEU A 384 28.43 -4.62 15.00
CA LEU A 384 29.55 -5.28 14.32
C LEU A 384 29.18 -5.65 12.88
N ALA A 385 30.17 -5.59 11.99
CA ALA A 385 30.05 -6.12 10.64
C ALA A 385 31.33 -6.84 10.22
N PHE A 386 31.22 -8.04 9.68
CA PHE A 386 32.32 -8.71 8.99
C PHE A 386 32.42 -8.25 7.54
N SER A 387 33.63 -8.23 7.00
CA SER A 387 33.85 -8.07 5.57
C SER A 387 33.46 -9.34 4.80
N GLY A 388 32.96 -9.20 3.58
CA GLY A 388 32.53 -10.33 2.72
C GLY A 388 33.65 -11.26 2.26
N ASP A 389 34.91 -10.89 2.46
CA ASP A 389 36.13 -11.68 2.21
C ASP A 389 36.72 -12.28 3.50
N PHE A 390 36.09 -12.04 4.65
CA PHE A 390 36.45 -12.57 5.97
C PHE A 390 37.85 -12.29 6.44
N THR A 391 38.56 -11.32 5.83
CA THR A 391 39.86 -10.88 6.34
C THR A 391 39.68 -9.84 7.45
N ARG A 392 38.50 -9.20 7.54
CA ARG A 392 38.29 -8.01 8.36
C ARG A 392 36.99 -8.04 9.18
N LEU A 393 37.04 -7.46 10.37
CA LEU A 393 35.88 -7.16 11.22
C LEU A 393 35.85 -5.65 11.49
N ALA A 394 34.71 -4.99 11.37
CA ALA A 394 34.52 -3.59 11.77
C ALA A 394 33.79 -3.49 13.10
N SER A 395 34.24 -2.57 13.95
CA SER A 395 33.59 -2.15 15.19
C SER A 395 33.64 -0.62 15.34
N VAL A 396 32.79 -0.04 16.18
CA VAL A 396 32.85 1.39 16.54
C VAL A 396 33.19 1.55 18.02
N SER A 397 34.07 2.50 18.35
CA SER A 397 34.61 2.73 19.70
C SER A 397 34.13 4.03 20.37
N ASP A 398 34.42 4.17 21.67
CA ASP A 398 34.02 5.28 22.55
C ASP A 398 34.38 6.70 22.06
N GLU A 399 35.39 6.83 21.21
CA GLU A 399 35.80 8.13 20.63
C GLU A 399 35.07 8.44 19.33
N PHE A 400 34.00 7.69 19.02
CA PHE A 400 33.24 7.78 17.77
C PHE A 400 34.10 7.47 16.54
N THR A 401 35.08 6.58 16.72
CA THR A 401 35.98 6.11 15.66
C THR A 401 35.60 4.71 15.23
N LEU A 402 35.55 4.48 13.92
CA LEU A 402 35.35 3.16 13.35
C LEU A 402 36.71 2.44 13.30
N LYS A 403 36.77 1.20 13.77
CA LYS A 403 37.97 0.36 13.78
C LYS A 403 37.77 -0.88 12.94
N VAL A 404 38.81 -1.24 12.20
CA VAL A 404 38.84 -2.48 11.40
C VAL A 404 39.93 -3.39 11.93
N TRP A 405 39.57 -4.63 12.21
CA TRP A 405 40.39 -5.68 12.79
C TRP A 405 40.70 -6.74 11.75
N ASP A 406 41.89 -7.32 11.79
CA ASP A 406 42.22 -8.52 11.02
C ASP A 406 41.65 -9.77 11.71
N THR A 407 40.93 -10.62 10.99
CA THR A 407 40.26 -11.80 11.57
C THR A 407 41.22 -12.97 11.88
N HIS A 408 42.40 -12.99 11.25
CA HIS A 408 43.41 -14.04 11.48
C HIS A 408 44.25 -13.75 12.73
N SER A 409 44.66 -12.51 12.90
CA SER A 409 45.58 -12.06 13.95
C SER A 409 44.89 -11.29 15.08
N TRP A 410 43.64 -10.84 14.88
CA TRP A 410 42.89 -9.96 15.78
C TRP A 410 43.62 -8.65 16.11
N THR A 411 44.47 -8.18 15.20
CA THR A 411 45.16 -6.90 15.31
C THR A 411 44.33 -5.79 14.66
N CYS A 412 44.35 -4.60 15.25
CA CYS A 412 43.68 -3.44 14.67
C CYS A 412 44.45 -2.97 13.42
N LEU A 413 43.84 -3.10 12.24
CA LEU A 413 44.41 -2.70 10.95
C LEU A 413 44.26 -1.20 10.71
N GLN A 414 43.07 -0.65 10.98
CA GLN A 414 42.73 0.73 10.65
C GLN A 414 41.89 1.36 11.76
N THR A 415 42.08 2.65 12.03
CA THR A 415 41.16 3.49 12.80
C THR A 415 40.76 4.67 11.93
N PHE A 416 39.47 4.81 11.67
CA PHE A 416 38.88 5.86 10.86
C PHE A 416 38.52 7.03 11.77
N GLU A 417 39.23 8.15 11.60
CA GLU A 417 39.01 9.37 12.37
C GLU A 417 37.92 10.23 11.73
N GLY A 418 36.76 10.29 12.38
CA GLY A 418 35.72 11.23 12.04
C GLY A 418 34.55 11.07 13.00
N ARG A 419 34.31 12.10 13.83
CA ARG A 419 33.19 12.14 14.78
C ARG A 419 31.92 11.57 14.13
N SER A 420 31.50 10.43 14.62
CA SER A 420 30.30 9.75 14.19
C SER A 420 29.71 9.00 15.38
N ASP A 421 28.61 9.52 15.94
CA ASP A 421 27.70 8.81 16.85
C ASP A 421 27.03 7.65 16.08
N SER A 422 27.83 6.74 15.52
CA SER A 422 27.40 5.69 14.58
C SER A 422 26.63 4.60 15.30
N VAL A 423 25.35 4.46 14.98
CA VAL A 423 24.39 3.49 15.51
C VAL A 423 24.34 2.20 14.69
N SER A 424 24.67 2.24 13.39
CA SER A 424 24.64 1.06 12.51
C SER A 424 25.89 1.03 11.61
N ILE A 425 26.43 -0.16 11.30
CA ILE A 425 27.59 -0.36 10.41
C ILE A 425 27.31 -1.56 9.52
N VAL A 426 27.69 -1.47 8.24
CA VAL A 426 27.64 -2.59 7.32
C VAL A 426 28.81 -2.52 6.31
N PHE A 427 29.40 -3.68 5.99
CA PHE A 427 30.37 -3.79 4.89
C PHE A 427 29.66 -3.98 3.56
N SER A 428 30.26 -3.45 2.50
CA SER A 428 29.88 -3.87 1.15
C SER A 428 30.24 -5.34 0.92
N PRO A 429 29.41 -6.12 0.20
CA PRO A 429 29.72 -7.52 -0.13
C PRO A 429 31.07 -7.74 -0.82
N ASN A 430 31.58 -6.76 -1.56
CA ASN A 430 32.90 -6.79 -2.17
C ASN A 430 34.07 -6.45 -1.20
N SER A 431 33.79 -6.22 0.09
CA SER A 431 34.76 -5.84 1.14
C SER A 431 35.55 -4.55 0.92
N THR A 432 35.19 -3.74 -0.08
CA THR A 432 35.96 -2.52 -0.40
C THR A 432 35.50 -1.29 0.38
N GLN A 433 34.25 -1.29 0.87
CA GLN A 433 33.63 -0.14 1.52
C GLN A 433 32.98 -0.52 2.84
N ILE A 434 32.96 0.45 3.77
CA ILE A 434 32.20 0.37 5.02
C ILE A 434 31.23 1.54 5.07
N VAL A 435 30.01 1.28 5.49
CA VAL A 435 29.01 2.31 5.72
C VAL A 435 28.72 2.39 7.20
N SER A 436 28.70 3.60 7.73
CA SER A 436 28.35 3.89 9.11
C SER A 436 27.20 4.90 9.16
N ALA A 437 26.18 4.66 10.00
CA ALA A 437 25.06 5.58 10.14
C ALA A 437 24.92 6.05 11.58
N SER A 438 24.61 7.33 11.80
CA SER A 438 24.59 7.97 13.11
C SER A 438 23.21 8.31 13.66
N ASP A 439 23.17 8.62 14.96
CA ASP A 439 21.95 8.98 15.71
C ASP A 439 21.29 10.26 15.19
N ASP A 440 22.04 11.14 14.53
CA ASP A 440 21.57 12.37 13.87
C ASP A 440 21.05 12.16 12.44
N GLY A 441 20.94 10.91 11.97
CA GLY A 441 20.42 10.58 10.65
C GLY A 441 21.44 10.69 9.51
N ILE A 442 22.71 10.93 9.82
CA ILE A 442 23.80 11.00 8.83
C ILE A 442 24.34 9.60 8.50
N ILE A 443 24.60 9.33 7.22
CA ILE A 443 25.26 8.11 6.75
C ILE A 443 26.61 8.47 6.13
N LYS A 444 27.69 7.83 6.56
CA LYS A 444 29.04 7.99 6.01
C LYS A 444 29.51 6.71 5.32
N ILE A 445 30.18 6.88 4.20
CA ILE A 445 30.75 5.79 3.40
C ILE A 445 32.26 5.94 3.43
N TRP A 446 32.95 4.85 3.73
CA TRP A 446 34.39 4.81 3.99
C TRP A 446 35.07 3.81 3.07
N ASP A 447 36.25 4.16 2.56
CA ASP A 447 37.11 3.23 1.83
C ASP A 447 37.94 2.37 2.79
N VAL A 448 37.86 1.05 2.66
CA VAL A 448 38.53 0.09 3.57
C VAL A 448 40.05 0.08 3.41
N ARG A 449 40.58 0.43 2.22
CA ARG A 449 42.02 0.39 1.94
C ARG A 449 42.73 1.57 2.58
N ASP A 450 42.17 2.76 2.41
CA ASP A 450 42.88 4.01 2.71
C ASP A 450 42.33 4.74 3.93
N GLY A 451 41.20 4.30 4.49
CA GLY A 451 40.65 4.91 5.70
C GLY A 451 39.84 6.19 5.46
N THR A 452 39.64 6.57 4.20
CA THR A 452 39.10 7.88 3.84
C THR A 452 37.58 7.88 3.82
N CYS A 453 36.97 8.96 4.29
CA CYS A 453 35.53 9.18 4.13
C CYS A 453 35.26 9.54 2.67
N LEU A 454 34.67 8.62 1.91
CA LEU A 454 34.29 8.83 0.51
C LEU A 454 33.11 9.79 0.41
N GLN A 455 32.11 9.65 1.29
CA GLN A 455 30.88 10.45 1.21
C GLN A 455 30.18 10.58 2.57
N THR A 456 29.45 11.68 2.74
CA THR A 456 28.55 11.92 3.88
C THR A 456 27.17 12.28 3.32
N LEU A 457 26.15 11.52 3.72
CA LEU A 457 24.76 11.64 3.30
C LEU A 457 23.93 12.12 4.49
N THR A 458 23.23 13.25 4.35
CA THR A 458 22.16 13.64 5.29
C THR A 458 20.91 12.84 4.94
N ALA A 459 20.88 11.59 5.39
CA ALA A 459 19.92 10.60 4.93
C ALA A 459 18.56 10.75 5.60
N HIS A 460 18.54 10.90 6.93
CA HIS A 460 17.35 10.89 7.76
C HIS A 460 17.31 12.09 8.73
N ILE A 461 16.13 12.41 9.25
CA ILE A 461 15.92 13.54 10.19
C ILE A 461 16.07 13.06 11.65
N ASP A 462 16.13 11.75 11.86
CA ASP A 462 16.22 11.08 13.16
C ASP A 462 17.07 9.80 13.02
N ARG A 463 17.37 9.14 14.14
CA ARG A 463 18.27 7.97 14.27
C ARG A 463 18.03 6.88 13.24
N VAL A 464 19.09 6.43 12.56
CA VAL A 464 19.06 5.26 11.67
C VAL A 464 19.27 3.99 12.51
N TYR A 465 18.29 3.08 12.47
CA TYR A 465 18.31 1.82 13.22
C TYR A 465 18.97 0.67 12.47
N ALA A 466 18.77 0.58 11.16
CA ALA A 466 19.21 -0.55 10.37
C ALA A 466 19.73 -0.11 9.00
N MET A 467 20.74 -0.83 8.51
CA MET A 467 21.30 -0.69 7.18
C MET A 467 21.56 -2.04 6.54
N ALA A 468 21.37 -2.14 5.23
CA ALA A 468 21.67 -3.36 4.48
C ALA A 468 22.21 -3.01 3.09
N PHE A 469 23.25 -3.72 2.66
CA PHE A 469 23.73 -3.66 1.28
C PHE A 469 23.00 -4.68 0.40
N SER A 470 22.82 -4.36 -0.88
CA SER A 470 22.51 -5.37 -1.90
C SER A 470 23.74 -6.25 -2.17
N ASN A 471 23.52 -7.50 -2.57
CA ASN A 471 24.60 -8.48 -2.83
C ASN A 471 25.62 -8.03 -3.89
N ASP A 472 25.22 -7.18 -4.82
CA ASP A 472 26.10 -6.59 -5.85
C ASP A 472 26.94 -5.39 -5.33
N SER A 473 26.77 -4.98 -4.07
CA SER A 473 27.41 -3.80 -3.45
C SER A 473 27.02 -2.45 -4.06
N ILE A 474 26.01 -2.40 -4.94
CA ILE A 474 25.60 -1.18 -5.65
C ILE A 474 24.56 -0.39 -4.84
N TRP A 475 23.79 -1.04 -3.99
CA TRP A 475 22.68 -0.44 -3.26
C TRP A 475 22.86 -0.53 -1.75
N LEU A 476 22.36 0.50 -1.06
CA LEU A 476 22.29 0.55 0.39
C LEU A 476 20.87 0.92 0.81
N ALA A 477 20.25 0.13 1.68
CA ALA A 477 19.01 0.46 2.36
C ALA A 477 19.31 1.03 3.75
N SER A 478 18.57 2.05 4.18
CA SER A 478 18.62 2.63 5.53
C SER A 478 17.22 2.82 6.11
N ALA A 479 17.02 2.42 7.37
CA ALA A 479 15.74 2.54 8.08
C ALA A 479 15.92 3.40 9.33
N SER A 480 15.01 4.37 9.57
CA SER A 480 15.14 5.35 10.65
C SER A 480 13.89 5.49 11.53
N ARG A 481 14.10 6.02 12.73
CA ARG A 481 13.05 6.47 13.68
C ARG A 481 12.11 7.50 13.08
N ASP A 482 12.53 8.22 12.04
CA ASP A 482 11.70 9.15 11.29
C ASP A 482 10.55 8.47 10.51
N THR A 483 10.39 7.16 10.69
CA THR A 483 9.38 6.28 10.09
C THR A 483 9.58 6.05 8.59
N THR A 484 10.79 6.32 8.08
CA THR A 484 11.12 6.13 6.66
C THR A 484 12.21 5.08 6.45
N ILE A 485 12.10 4.38 5.32
CA ILE A 485 13.16 3.53 4.76
C ILE A 485 13.60 4.20 3.45
N LYS A 486 14.92 4.37 3.25
CA LYS A 486 15.52 4.98 2.06
C LYS A 486 16.47 4.00 1.40
N ILE A 487 16.48 4.01 0.07
CA ILE A 487 17.37 3.18 -0.75
C ILE A 487 18.31 4.09 -1.54
N TRP A 488 19.60 3.78 -1.52
CA TRP A 488 20.69 4.58 -2.07
C TRP A 488 21.44 3.79 -3.13
N ASN A 489 21.73 4.40 -4.28
CA ASN A 489 22.64 3.84 -5.29
C ASN A 489 24.05 4.41 -5.06
N LEU A 490 25.04 3.54 -4.91
CA LEU A 490 26.44 3.87 -4.65
C LEU A 490 27.28 3.98 -5.93
N ALA A 491 26.79 3.48 -7.07
CA ALA A 491 27.44 3.57 -8.37
C ALA A 491 27.33 4.96 -9.03
N SER A 492 26.45 5.86 -8.56
CA SER A 492 26.31 7.22 -9.10
C SER A 492 27.24 8.26 -8.46
N ALA A 493 28.40 7.86 -7.92
CA ALA A 493 29.41 8.78 -7.43
C ALA A 493 30.21 9.40 -8.61
N SER A 494 29.53 10.18 -9.45
CA SER A 494 30.14 11.09 -10.42
C SER A 494 30.36 12.46 -9.75
N ILE A 495 31.43 13.13 -10.16
CA ILE A 495 31.99 14.41 -9.68
C ILE A 495 31.04 15.64 -9.84
N ASP A 496 29.74 15.44 -10.10
CA ASP A 496 28.78 16.53 -10.33
C ASP A 496 27.70 16.72 -9.24
N GLY A 497 27.73 15.94 -8.16
CA GLY A 497 26.88 16.19 -7.00
C GLY A 497 25.38 15.94 -7.22
N THR A 498 25.00 15.12 -8.20
CA THR A 498 23.61 14.69 -8.37
C THR A 498 23.45 13.16 -8.26
N VAL A 499 22.70 12.71 -7.24
CA VAL A 499 22.31 11.31 -7.09
C VAL A 499 21.13 11.03 -8.02
N LYS A 500 21.32 10.08 -8.93
CA LYS A 500 20.25 9.55 -9.78
C LYS A 500 19.91 8.16 -9.29
N ILE A 501 18.62 7.96 -9.02
CA ILE A 501 18.02 6.66 -8.76
C ILE A 501 18.03 5.89 -10.10
N TRP A 502 18.50 4.65 -10.14
CA TRP A 502 17.85 3.46 -10.74
C TRP A 502 18.83 2.29 -11.07
N ASP A 503 18.38 1.11 -10.61
CA ASP A 503 18.44 -0.29 -11.09
C ASP A 503 19.63 -1.30 -11.02
N VAL A 504 19.22 -2.57 -10.85
CA VAL A 504 19.73 -3.91 -11.25
C VAL A 504 20.45 -4.71 -10.14
N SER A 505 20.16 -6.00 -9.80
CA SER A 505 19.70 -7.16 -10.61
C SER A 505 18.97 -8.28 -9.82
N SER A 506 17.98 -8.92 -10.48
CA SER A 506 17.42 -10.28 -10.26
C SER A 506 16.23 -10.46 -9.30
N ASN A 507 15.05 -9.92 -9.64
CA ASN A 507 13.78 -10.65 -9.83
C ASN A 507 12.69 -9.66 -10.26
N VAL A 508 12.32 -9.68 -11.54
CA VAL A 508 11.31 -8.84 -12.21
C VAL A 508 11.49 -7.33 -12.02
N ASP A 509 12.15 -6.71 -12.99
CA ASP A 509 12.41 -5.26 -12.99
C ASP A 509 11.09 -4.48 -13.15
N LEU A 510 10.78 -3.63 -12.16
CA LEU A 510 9.70 -2.64 -12.20
C LEU A 510 10.30 -1.23 -12.26
N LYS A 511 10.32 -0.61 -13.45
CA LYS A 511 10.79 0.78 -13.62
C LYS A 511 9.63 1.77 -13.41
N SER A 512 9.59 2.51 -12.31
CA SER A 512 8.56 3.56 -12.07
C SER A 512 8.95 4.90 -12.70
N LEU A 513 8.21 5.31 -13.74
CA LEU A 513 8.34 6.57 -14.45
C LEU A 513 7.45 7.63 -13.80
N GLU A 514 8.07 8.61 -13.14
CA GLU A 514 7.37 9.70 -12.46
C GLU A 514 7.38 10.97 -13.33
N GLY A 515 6.20 11.57 -13.55
CA GLY A 515 6.12 12.83 -14.28
C GLY A 515 4.72 13.36 -14.60
N HIS A 516 3.68 12.52 -14.60
CA HIS A 516 2.30 12.99 -14.70
C HIS A 516 1.75 13.39 -13.34
N CYS A 517 0.96 14.46 -13.30
CA CYS A 517 0.38 14.99 -12.05
C CYS A 517 -1.02 14.43 -11.74
N LEU A 518 -1.62 13.72 -12.70
CA LEU A 518 -2.94 13.09 -12.59
C LEU A 518 -2.92 11.71 -13.28
N ALA A 519 -4.00 10.93 -13.13
CA ALA A 519 -4.09 9.55 -13.59
C ALA A 519 -3.74 9.38 -15.08
N VAL A 520 -3.01 8.31 -15.40
CA VAL A 520 -2.67 7.94 -16.78
C VAL A 520 -3.82 7.12 -17.36
N GLU A 521 -4.40 7.57 -18.47
CA GLU A 521 -5.55 6.95 -19.11
C GLU A 521 -5.14 5.92 -20.17
N SER A 522 -4.00 6.13 -20.84
CA SER A 522 -3.53 5.27 -21.91
C SER A 522 -2.01 5.30 -22.02
N VAL A 523 -1.44 4.16 -22.39
CA VAL A 523 -0.02 3.98 -22.70
C VAL A 523 0.11 3.22 -24.02
N ALA A 524 1.16 3.50 -24.80
CA ALA A 524 1.43 2.80 -26.04
C ALA A 524 2.93 2.74 -26.33
N PHE A 525 3.45 1.58 -26.72
CA PHE A 525 4.82 1.46 -27.20
C PHE A 525 4.96 1.85 -28.68
N THR A 526 6.16 2.31 -29.03
CA THR A 526 6.63 2.31 -30.43
C THR A 526 6.86 0.87 -30.90
N HIS A 527 6.72 0.61 -32.20
CA HIS A 527 6.85 -0.75 -32.76
C HIS A 527 8.24 -1.37 -32.59
N ASN A 528 9.27 -0.53 -32.44
CA ASN A 528 10.63 -0.95 -32.14
C ASN A 528 10.94 -0.96 -30.62
N SER A 529 9.93 -0.73 -29.78
CA SER A 529 10.01 -0.66 -28.32
C SER A 529 11.04 0.34 -27.80
N THR A 530 11.51 1.32 -28.59
CA THR A 530 12.50 2.30 -28.13
C THR A 530 11.90 3.38 -27.26
N TRP A 531 10.66 3.76 -27.55
CA TRP A 531 9.92 4.77 -26.82
C TRP A 531 8.54 4.25 -26.35
N LEU A 532 8.09 4.77 -25.22
CA LEU A 532 6.74 4.61 -24.69
C LEU A 532 6.05 5.97 -24.67
N ALA A 533 4.80 6.06 -25.09
CA ALA A 533 3.97 7.25 -24.88
C ALA A 533 2.96 7.00 -23.77
N SER A 534 2.69 8.01 -22.94
CA SER A 534 1.64 7.99 -21.92
C SER A 534 0.76 9.23 -22.04
N ALA A 535 -0.56 9.02 -21.93
CA ALA A 535 -1.58 10.06 -21.96
C ALA A 535 -2.27 10.17 -20.59
N SER A 536 -2.45 11.38 -20.08
CA SER A 536 -2.95 11.61 -18.72
C SER A 536 -4.12 12.59 -18.64
N GLU A 537 -4.84 12.50 -17.52
CA GLU A 537 -5.81 13.49 -17.06
C GLU A 537 -5.22 14.91 -16.89
N ASP A 538 -3.90 15.02 -16.77
CA ASP A 538 -3.18 16.30 -16.70
C ASP A 538 -3.10 17.06 -18.03
N ARG A 539 -3.77 16.57 -19.08
CA ARG A 539 -3.86 17.14 -20.45
C ARG A 539 -2.57 17.02 -21.26
N THR A 540 -1.56 16.34 -20.74
CA THR A 540 -0.28 16.15 -21.40
C THR A 540 -0.12 14.73 -21.92
N ILE A 541 0.74 14.59 -22.92
CA ILE A 541 1.26 13.29 -23.36
C ILE A 541 2.76 13.32 -23.15
N LYS A 542 3.32 12.28 -22.53
CA LYS A 542 4.77 12.16 -22.33
C LYS A 542 5.33 11.04 -23.16
N ILE A 543 6.48 11.29 -23.78
CA ILE A 543 7.26 10.28 -24.50
C ILE A 543 8.46 9.94 -23.64
N TRP A 544 8.62 8.66 -23.34
CA TRP A 544 9.65 8.09 -22.50
C TRP A 544 10.58 7.24 -23.33
N GLU A 545 11.86 7.27 -23.02
CA GLU A 545 12.82 6.31 -23.51
C GLU A 545 12.73 5.03 -22.68
N THR A 546 12.52 3.88 -23.32
CA THR A 546 12.24 2.61 -22.64
C THR A 546 13.48 2.03 -21.94
N SER A 547 14.67 2.27 -22.50
CA SER A 547 15.93 1.74 -21.98
C SER A 547 16.28 2.31 -20.60
N ASN A 548 16.11 3.62 -20.41
CA ASN A 548 16.53 4.34 -19.20
C ASN A 548 15.38 5.03 -18.43
N GLY A 549 14.14 4.95 -18.92
CA GLY A 549 12.97 5.56 -18.28
C GLY A 549 12.94 7.09 -18.30
N LYS A 550 13.78 7.74 -19.11
CA LYS A 550 13.84 9.20 -19.17
C LYS A 550 12.67 9.75 -19.97
N CYS A 551 11.97 10.75 -19.42
CA CYS A 551 11.02 11.55 -20.19
C CYS A 551 11.78 12.36 -21.27
N LEU A 552 11.61 11.99 -22.54
CA LEU A 552 12.20 12.68 -23.68
C LEU A 552 11.43 13.95 -24.02
N LYS A 553 10.10 13.90 -23.99
CA LYS A 553 9.21 14.99 -24.42
C LYS A 553 7.92 15.03 -23.61
N THR A 554 7.41 16.24 -23.39
CA THR A 554 6.06 16.49 -22.91
C THR A 554 5.32 17.27 -24.01
N LEU A 555 4.26 16.67 -24.54
CA LEU A 555 3.41 17.23 -25.59
C LEU A 555 2.20 17.89 -24.93
N GLU A 556 2.04 19.19 -25.15
CA GLU A 556 0.97 20.01 -24.60
C GLU A 556 0.13 20.57 -25.75
N GLY A 557 -1.19 20.69 -25.54
CA GLY A 557 -2.09 21.28 -26.55
C GLY A 557 -3.52 20.76 -26.52
N HIS A 558 -3.81 19.71 -25.75
CA HIS A 558 -5.19 19.29 -25.50
C HIS A 558 -5.86 20.18 -24.46
N TYR A 559 -7.11 20.58 -24.72
CA TYR A 559 -7.87 21.48 -23.83
C TYR A 559 -8.36 20.78 -22.55
N ARG A 560 -8.51 19.45 -22.59
CA ARG A 560 -8.94 18.58 -21.49
C ARG A 560 -8.08 17.32 -21.45
N PHE A 561 -8.41 16.38 -20.58
CA PHE A 561 -7.72 15.11 -20.42
C PHE A 561 -7.61 14.34 -21.75
N VAL A 562 -6.49 13.62 -21.90
CA VAL A 562 -6.20 12.79 -23.07
C VAL A 562 -6.57 11.34 -22.72
N LYS A 563 -7.52 10.76 -23.46
CA LYS A 563 -8.06 9.43 -23.16
C LYS A 563 -7.23 8.30 -23.77
N LEU A 564 -6.70 8.49 -24.98
CA LEU A 564 -6.05 7.43 -25.75
C LEU A 564 -4.84 7.99 -26.51
N VAL A 565 -3.78 7.20 -26.60
CA VAL A 565 -2.60 7.48 -27.42
C VAL A 565 -2.20 6.22 -28.18
N ILE A 566 -1.86 6.35 -29.47
CA ILE A 566 -1.39 5.25 -30.32
C ILE A 566 -0.28 5.73 -31.26
N PHE A 567 0.73 4.88 -31.48
CA PHE A 567 1.73 5.12 -32.52
C PHE A 567 1.24 4.62 -33.89
N SER A 568 1.65 5.33 -34.93
CA SER A 568 1.59 4.84 -36.31
C SER A 568 2.55 3.65 -36.50
N HIS A 569 2.29 2.78 -37.48
CA HIS A 569 3.06 1.54 -37.69
C HIS A 569 4.53 1.75 -38.05
N ASN A 570 4.86 2.90 -38.62
CA ASN A 570 6.24 3.31 -38.91
C ASN A 570 6.88 4.10 -37.75
N SER A 571 6.17 4.26 -36.62
CA SER A 571 6.58 5.02 -35.43
C SER A 571 6.96 6.49 -35.67
N ALA A 572 6.67 7.04 -36.85
CA ALA A 572 6.98 8.42 -37.22
C ALA A 572 5.93 9.42 -36.72
N GLN A 573 4.69 8.95 -36.54
CA GLN A 573 3.57 9.74 -36.04
C GLN A 573 2.96 9.11 -34.79
N LEU A 574 2.44 9.97 -33.92
CA LEU A 574 1.65 9.62 -32.74
C LEU A 574 0.28 10.25 -32.89
N ALA A 575 -0.79 9.50 -32.68
CA ALA A 575 -2.13 10.06 -32.57
C ALA A 575 -2.58 10.06 -31.11
N SER A 576 -3.24 11.13 -30.69
CA SER A 576 -3.84 11.21 -29.37
C SER A 576 -5.26 11.75 -29.43
N MET A 577 -6.10 11.20 -28.56
CA MET A 577 -7.52 11.49 -28.52
C MET A 577 -7.88 12.23 -27.23
N GLY A 578 -8.32 13.47 -27.37
CA GLY A 578 -8.91 14.26 -26.29
C GLY A 578 -10.44 14.19 -26.32
N SER A 579 -11.09 14.82 -25.34
CA SER A 579 -12.57 14.79 -25.24
C SER A 579 -13.33 15.40 -26.42
N SER A 580 -12.71 16.32 -27.18
CA SER A 580 -13.36 17.09 -28.25
C SER A 580 -12.58 17.14 -29.57
N SER A 581 -11.33 16.69 -29.57
CA SER A 581 -10.47 16.68 -30.76
C SER A 581 -9.43 15.59 -30.64
N SER A 582 -9.04 15.04 -31.78
CA SER A 582 -7.89 14.15 -31.90
C SER A 582 -6.73 14.93 -32.53
N LYS A 583 -5.49 14.61 -32.18
CA LYS A 583 -4.30 15.30 -32.70
C LYS A 583 -3.30 14.30 -33.23
N ILE A 584 -2.63 14.65 -34.32
CA ILE A 584 -1.50 13.91 -34.88
C ILE A 584 -0.23 14.69 -34.58
N TRP A 585 0.77 14.01 -34.04
CA TRP A 585 2.04 14.57 -33.62
C TRP A 585 3.17 13.88 -34.39
N ASP A 586 4.21 14.63 -34.70
CA ASP A 586 5.47 14.09 -35.16
C ASP A 586 6.27 13.55 -33.96
N THR A 587 6.69 12.29 -34.03
CA THR A 587 7.31 11.62 -32.87
C THR A 587 8.73 12.10 -32.59
N GLY A 588 9.48 12.47 -33.62
CA GLY A 588 10.86 12.93 -33.49
C GLY A 588 10.97 14.35 -32.93
N SER A 589 10.17 15.28 -33.46
CA SER A 589 10.16 16.68 -33.04
C SER A 589 9.23 16.97 -31.86
N GLY A 590 8.17 16.18 -31.68
CA GLY A 590 7.08 16.46 -30.75
C GLY A 590 6.12 17.56 -31.20
N ALA A 591 6.22 18.02 -32.47
CA ALA A 591 5.33 19.03 -33.00
C ALA A 591 3.92 18.46 -33.28
N CYS A 592 2.88 19.22 -32.95
CA CYS A 592 1.52 18.91 -33.38
C CYS A 592 1.42 19.19 -34.90
N LEU A 593 1.25 18.14 -35.70
CA LEU A 593 1.08 18.24 -37.15
C LEU A 593 -0.33 18.70 -37.49
N HIS A 594 -1.34 18.01 -36.94
CA HIS A 594 -2.74 18.22 -37.30
C HIS A 594 -3.67 18.12 -36.09
N THR A 595 -4.75 18.91 -36.08
CA THR A 595 -5.85 18.80 -35.11
C THR A 595 -7.13 18.43 -35.85
N LEU A 596 -7.66 17.25 -35.54
CA LEU A 596 -8.82 16.64 -36.17
C LEU A 596 -10.05 16.88 -35.30
N ASN A 597 -11.00 17.65 -35.82
CA ASN A 597 -12.24 17.99 -35.13
C ASN A 597 -13.35 17.03 -35.59
N HIS A 598 -13.61 15.99 -34.80
CA HIS A 598 -14.60 14.94 -35.11
C HIS A 598 -16.02 15.20 -34.56
N GLY A 599 -16.24 16.31 -33.83
CA GLY A 599 -17.54 16.65 -33.25
C GLY A 599 -17.76 15.98 -31.87
N PRO A 600 -18.82 15.15 -31.68
CA PRO A 600 -19.07 14.47 -30.40
C PRO A 600 -17.89 13.59 -29.94
N VAL A 601 -17.97 13.13 -28.69
CA VAL A 601 -16.87 12.42 -28.01
C VAL A 601 -16.44 11.19 -28.82
N ALA A 602 -15.18 11.18 -29.27
CA ALA A 602 -14.57 9.98 -29.84
C ALA A 602 -14.16 9.03 -28.71
N TYR A 603 -14.31 7.74 -28.96
CA TYR A 603 -14.04 6.68 -27.98
C TYR A 603 -12.80 5.88 -28.31
N VAL A 604 -12.48 5.71 -29.60
CA VAL A 604 -11.33 4.92 -30.06
C VAL A 604 -10.75 5.51 -31.34
N ILE A 605 -9.43 5.38 -31.48
CA ILE A 605 -8.68 5.70 -32.70
C ILE A 605 -7.84 4.50 -33.14
N ALA A 606 -7.59 4.36 -34.45
CA ALA A 606 -6.69 3.34 -35.01
C ALA A 606 -5.99 3.88 -36.27
N PHE A 607 -4.69 3.63 -36.41
CA PHE A 607 -3.98 3.88 -37.67
C PHE A 607 -4.19 2.74 -38.64
N SER A 608 -4.17 3.03 -39.95
CA SER A 608 -3.95 2.01 -40.96
C SER A 608 -2.51 1.50 -40.92
N HIS A 609 -2.30 0.26 -41.33
CA HIS A 609 -0.96 -0.36 -41.35
C HIS A 609 0.02 0.34 -42.29
N ASP A 610 -0.47 1.01 -43.33
CA ASP A 610 0.33 1.87 -44.20
C ASP A 610 0.69 3.24 -43.58
N SER A 611 0.22 3.53 -42.36
CA SER A 611 0.37 4.81 -41.64
C SER A 611 -0.19 6.06 -42.36
N THR A 612 -0.96 5.89 -43.43
CA THR A 612 -1.49 7.01 -44.24
C THR A 612 -2.87 7.47 -43.80
N ARG A 613 -3.61 6.63 -43.06
CA ARG A 613 -4.97 6.90 -42.62
C ARG A 613 -5.11 6.71 -41.12
N LEU A 614 -6.00 7.50 -40.52
CA LEU A 614 -6.40 7.37 -39.13
C LEU A 614 -7.92 7.22 -39.08
N ALA A 615 -8.42 6.15 -38.46
CA ALA A 615 -9.82 6.02 -38.11
C ALA A 615 -10.07 6.62 -36.72
N THR A 616 -11.13 7.41 -36.59
CA THR A 616 -11.67 7.89 -35.32
C THR A 616 -13.12 7.45 -35.22
N VAL A 617 -13.50 6.86 -34.09
CA VAL A 617 -14.86 6.36 -33.90
C VAL A 617 -15.57 7.13 -32.79
N THR A 618 -16.75 7.66 -33.10
CA THR A 618 -17.64 8.39 -32.17
C THR A 618 -18.89 7.53 -31.85
N ASP A 619 -19.84 8.08 -31.08
CA ASP A 619 -21.07 7.37 -30.67
C ASP A 619 -21.82 6.68 -31.83
N SER A 620 -21.80 7.26 -33.03
CA SER A 620 -22.59 6.79 -34.18
C SER A 620 -21.86 6.82 -35.53
N THR A 621 -20.64 7.38 -35.59
CA THR A 621 -19.92 7.54 -36.85
C THR A 621 -18.50 7.06 -36.74
N VAL A 622 -18.04 6.43 -37.81
CA VAL A 622 -16.64 6.09 -38.06
C VAL A 622 -16.13 7.07 -39.10
N GLN A 623 -15.08 7.80 -38.76
CA GLN A 623 -14.46 8.81 -39.61
C GLN A 623 -13.04 8.37 -39.96
N ILE A 624 -12.66 8.46 -41.23
CA ILE A 624 -11.32 8.16 -41.73
C ILE A 624 -10.68 9.46 -42.19
N TRP A 625 -9.49 9.74 -41.67
CA TRP A 625 -8.70 10.95 -41.93
C TRP A 625 -7.42 10.59 -42.68
N ASP A 626 -6.95 11.48 -43.53
CA ASP A 626 -5.61 11.41 -44.13
C ASP A 626 -4.59 12.00 -43.14
N THR A 627 -3.54 11.24 -42.85
CA THR A 627 -2.55 11.62 -41.82
C THR A 627 -1.53 12.66 -42.31
N ARG A 628 -1.41 12.86 -43.63
CA ARG A 628 -0.45 13.77 -44.25
C ARG A 628 -0.95 15.19 -44.23
N ASN A 629 -2.22 15.40 -44.57
CA ASN A 629 -2.82 16.73 -44.65
C ASN A 629 -3.90 17.00 -43.58
N GLY A 630 -4.31 15.98 -42.80
CA GLY A 630 -5.31 16.11 -41.75
C GLY A 630 -6.75 16.23 -42.25
N GLU A 631 -7.01 15.96 -43.53
CA GLU A 631 -8.35 16.09 -44.11
C GLU A 631 -9.22 14.85 -43.83
N LEU A 632 -10.52 15.10 -43.62
CA LEU A 632 -11.51 14.03 -43.50
C LEU A 632 -11.71 13.39 -44.87
N LEU A 633 -11.27 12.13 -45.03
CA LEU A 633 -11.51 11.38 -46.25
C LEU A 633 -12.96 10.93 -46.29
N ARG A 634 -13.45 10.26 -45.24
CA ARG A 634 -14.79 9.66 -45.22
C ARG A 634 -15.38 9.67 -43.83
N ALA A 635 -16.71 9.69 -43.77
CA ALA A 635 -17.49 9.44 -42.56
C ALA A 635 -18.64 8.52 -42.93
N PHE A 636 -18.80 7.45 -42.18
CA PHE A 636 -19.91 6.51 -42.35
C PHE A 636 -20.49 6.15 -40.99
N SER A 637 -21.80 5.87 -40.97
CA SER A 637 -22.56 5.58 -39.76
C SER A 637 -23.24 4.22 -39.93
N ASP A 638 -23.16 3.38 -38.90
CA ASP A 638 -24.06 2.23 -38.81
C ASP A 638 -25.32 2.67 -38.07
N TYR A 639 -26.50 2.29 -38.56
CA TYR A 639 -27.78 2.55 -37.87
C TYR A 639 -27.96 1.64 -36.63
N SER A 640 -26.89 1.04 -36.12
CA SER A 640 -26.92 0.29 -34.88
C SER A 640 -27.08 1.24 -33.69
N ASP A 641 -28.14 1.05 -32.89
CA ASP A 641 -28.43 1.82 -31.66
C ASP A 641 -27.37 1.66 -30.53
N GLY A 642 -26.22 1.06 -30.82
CA GLY A 642 -25.15 0.78 -29.87
C GLY A 642 -23.95 1.71 -30.04
N ILE A 643 -23.16 1.87 -28.97
CA ILE A 643 -21.93 2.66 -28.98
C ILE A 643 -20.79 1.77 -29.48
N PHE A 644 -20.03 2.25 -30.47
CA PHE A 644 -18.81 1.58 -30.90
C PHE A 644 -17.71 1.64 -29.83
N LYS A 645 -17.10 0.49 -29.55
CA LYS A 645 -16.11 0.33 -28.48
C LYS A 645 -14.73 -0.13 -28.93
N SER A 646 -14.60 -0.60 -30.17
CA SER A 646 -13.32 -1.05 -30.70
C SER A 646 -13.25 -0.87 -32.20
N VAL A 647 -12.04 -0.63 -32.72
CA VAL A 647 -11.77 -0.49 -34.15
C VAL A 647 -10.38 -1.03 -34.49
N ALA A 648 -10.26 -1.69 -35.65
CA ALA A 648 -8.99 -2.17 -36.17
C ALA A 648 -8.98 -2.16 -37.70
N PHE A 649 -7.88 -1.71 -38.31
CA PHE A 649 -7.65 -1.92 -39.73
C PHE A 649 -7.13 -3.33 -40.00
N SER A 650 -7.45 -3.88 -41.17
CA SER A 650 -6.76 -5.06 -41.68
C SER A 650 -5.31 -4.72 -42.02
N HIS A 651 -4.43 -5.73 -42.04
CA HIS A 651 -3.00 -5.52 -42.27
C HIS A 651 -2.68 -4.99 -43.68
N ASP A 652 -3.53 -5.28 -44.66
CA ASP A 652 -3.47 -4.72 -46.01
C ASP A 652 -4.11 -3.30 -46.12
N SER A 653 -4.62 -2.77 -45.00
CA SER A 653 -5.34 -1.50 -44.89
C SER A 653 -6.57 -1.39 -45.80
N ALA A 654 -7.07 -2.49 -46.37
CA ALA A 654 -8.23 -2.48 -47.27
C ALA A 654 -9.56 -2.51 -46.49
N ARG A 655 -9.59 -3.09 -45.29
CA ARG A 655 -10.78 -3.25 -44.47
C ARG A 655 -10.61 -2.59 -43.11
N LEU A 656 -11.75 -2.27 -42.50
CA LEU A 656 -11.85 -1.76 -41.14
C LEU A 656 -12.88 -2.59 -40.39
N ALA A 657 -12.56 -3.12 -39.23
CA ALA A 657 -13.52 -3.77 -38.35
C ALA A 657 -13.89 -2.83 -37.20
N THR A 658 -15.17 -2.80 -36.85
CA THR A 658 -15.67 -2.05 -35.69
C THR A 658 -16.54 -2.93 -34.82
N GLY A 659 -16.28 -2.92 -33.51
CA GLY A 659 -17.11 -3.60 -32.51
C GLY A 659 -18.11 -2.64 -31.88
N CYS A 660 -19.39 -3.01 -31.88
CA CYS A 660 -20.49 -2.24 -31.31
C CYS A 660 -21.06 -2.95 -30.08
N GLY A 661 -21.38 -2.18 -29.04
CA GLY A 661 -22.00 -2.71 -27.83
C GLY A 661 -23.51 -2.92 -27.94
N VAL A 662 -24.10 -3.48 -26.88
CA VAL A 662 -25.53 -3.80 -26.81
C VAL A 662 -26.38 -2.54 -27.04
N GLY A 663 -27.09 -2.50 -28.17
CA GLY A 663 -28.16 -1.53 -28.43
C GLY A 663 -29.50 -1.98 -27.86
N VAL A 664 -30.58 -1.24 -28.15
CA VAL A 664 -31.95 -1.51 -27.64
C VAL A 664 -32.46 -2.91 -28.00
N ALA A 665 -31.95 -3.50 -29.09
CA ALA A 665 -32.30 -4.85 -29.56
C ALA A 665 -31.58 -6.00 -28.81
N GLY A 666 -30.68 -5.71 -27.87
CA GLY A 666 -30.01 -6.73 -27.06
C GLY A 666 -28.86 -7.48 -27.73
N ILE A 667 -28.56 -7.21 -29.02
CA ILE A 667 -27.52 -7.88 -29.81
C ILE A 667 -26.33 -6.94 -29.98
N SER A 668 -25.11 -7.45 -29.79
CA SER A 668 -23.86 -6.73 -30.08
C SER A 668 -23.33 -7.16 -31.44
N THR A 669 -22.82 -6.21 -32.23
CA THR A 669 -22.44 -6.47 -33.62
C THR A 669 -20.97 -6.15 -33.86
N VAL A 670 -20.33 -6.94 -34.72
CA VAL A 670 -19.05 -6.62 -35.33
C VAL A 670 -19.29 -6.33 -36.80
N THR A 671 -18.93 -5.14 -37.25
CA THR A 671 -19.11 -4.71 -38.65
C THR A 671 -17.76 -4.64 -39.34
N ILE A 672 -17.63 -5.27 -40.52
CA ILE A 672 -16.46 -5.16 -41.39
C ILE A 672 -16.82 -4.20 -42.53
N TRP A 673 -16.01 -3.17 -42.72
CA TRP A 673 -16.16 -2.13 -43.71
C TRP A 673 -15.03 -2.22 -44.74
N ASP A 674 -15.30 -1.81 -45.98
CA ASP A 674 -14.26 -1.44 -46.93
C ASP A 674 -13.73 -0.05 -46.57
N ALA A 675 -12.44 0.04 -46.30
CA ALA A 675 -11.79 1.26 -45.81
C ALA A 675 -11.56 2.33 -46.90
N ARG A 676 -11.81 2.01 -48.18
CA ARG A 676 -11.62 2.92 -49.32
C ARG A 676 -12.93 3.63 -49.67
N ASN A 677 -14.02 2.88 -49.75
CA ASN A 677 -15.33 3.41 -50.13
C ASN A 677 -16.32 3.57 -48.96
N GLY A 678 -16.05 2.94 -47.81
CA GLY A 678 -16.89 3.01 -46.60
C GLY A 678 -18.11 2.08 -46.64
N GLU A 679 -18.18 1.13 -47.57
CA GLU A 679 -19.28 0.17 -47.65
C GLU A 679 -19.18 -0.89 -46.55
N CYS A 680 -20.33 -1.26 -45.98
CA CYS A 680 -20.43 -2.38 -45.04
C CYS A 680 -20.34 -3.69 -45.82
N LEU A 681 -19.27 -4.46 -45.60
CA LEU A 681 -19.06 -5.77 -46.20
C LEU A 681 -19.82 -6.86 -45.44
N HIS A 682 -19.68 -6.90 -44.11
CA HIS A 682 -20.27 -7.93 -43.26
C HIS A 682 -20.75 -7.39 -41.93
N ARG A 683 -21.84 -7.96 -41.39
CA ARG A 683 -22.31 -7.75 -40.02
C ARG A 683 -22.37 -9.10 -39.30
N LEU A 684 -21.69 -9.17 -38.17
CA LEU A 684 -21.43 -10.42 -37.46
C LEU A 684 -21.99 -10.32 -36.04
N ASP A 685 -22.73 -11.34 -35.60
CA ASP A 685 -23.39 -11.34 -34.31
C ASP A 685 -22.46 -11.85 -33.19
N GLN A 686 -22.19 -10.97 -32.22
CA GLN A 686 -21.37 -11.28 -31.05
C GLN A 686 -22.22 -11.42 -29.79
N ASP A 687 -21.89 -12.43 -28.99
CA ASP A 687 -22.45 -12.60 -27.66
C ASP A 687 -21.79 -11.60 -26.70
N GLY A 688 -22.61 -10.75 -26.08
CA GLY A 688 -22.14 -9.73 -25.15
C GLY A 688 -21.37 -8.59 -25.83
N ASN A 689 -21.00 -7.59 -25.02
CA ASN A 689 -20.47 -6.33 -25.49
C ASN A 689 -19.10 -6.48 -26.18
N VAL A 690 -18.95 -6.04 -27.43
CA VAL A 690 -17.67 -6.17 -28.16
C VAL A 690 -16.65 -5.18 -27.62
N ASN A 691 -15.64 -5.66 -26.90
CA ASN A 691 -14.62 -4.80 -26.28
C ASN A 691 -13.34 -4.68 -27.09
N SER A 692 -13.04 -5.68 -27.92
CA SER A 692 -11.80 -5.70 -28.71
C SER A 692 -12.03 -6.46 -30.01
N VAL A 693 -11.46 -5.94 -31.10
CA VAL A 693 -11.39 -6.59 -32.41
C VAL A 693 -9.95 -6.55 -32.93
N ALA A 694 -9.51 -7.60 -33.61
CA ALA A 694 -8.17 -7.67 -34.18
C ALA A 694 -8.16 -8.52 -35.46
N PHE A 695 -7.44 -8.07 -36.49
CA PHE A 695 -7.20 -8.88 -37.69
C PHE A 695 -5.94 -9.72 -37.56
N SER A 696 -5.94 -10.91 -38.15
CA SER A 696 -4.72 -11.69 -38.37
C SER A 696 -3.76 -10.97 -39.32
N ARG A 697 -2.48 -11.36 -39.28
CA ARG A 697 -1.42 -10.71 -40.07
C ARG A 697 -1.63 -10.81 -41.58
N ASP A 698 -2.25 -11.88 -42.04
CA ASP A 698 -2.65 -12.10 -43.42
C ASP A 698 -3.98 -11.43 -43.81
N SER A 699 -4.63 -10.74 -42.86
CA SER A 699 -5.97 -10.14 -42.99
C SER A 699 -7.11 -11.14 -43.25
N ALA A 700 -6.86 -12.45 -43.22
CA ALA A 700 -7.86 -13.47 -43.57
C ALA A 700 -8.83 -13.76 -42.40
N LYS A 701 -8.39 -13.61 -41.15
CA LYS A 701 -9.19 -13.85 -39.96
C LYS A 701 -9.43 -12.56 -39.18
N LEU A 702 -10.59 -12.48 -38.53
CA LEU A 702 -10.96 -11.43 -37.59
C LEU A 702 -11.29 -12.07 -36.24
N ALA A 703 -10.64 -11.65 -35.16
CA ALA A 703 -11.01 -12.01 -33.80
C ALA A 703 -11.87 -10.91 -33.18
N SER A 704 -12.86 -11.30 -32.38
CA SER A 704 -13.72 -10.40 -31.62
C SER A 704 -13.98 -10.92 -30.21
N ALA A 705 -13.89 -10.03 -29.21
CA ALA A 705 -14.11 -10.36 -27.81
C ALA A 705 -15.39 -9.73 -27.28
N GLY A 706 -16.33 -10.58 -26.88
CA GLY A 706 -17.50 -10.25 -26.07
C GLY A 706 -17.51 -11.06 -24.78
N SER A 707 -18.63 -11.69 -24.44
CA SER A 707 -18.67 -12.76 -23.42
C SER A 707 -17.95 -14.04 -23.86
N THR A 708 -17.86 -14.23 -25.18
CA THR A 708 -17.03 -15.26 -25.82
C THR A 708 -16.04 -14.59 -26.76
N VAL A 709 -14.94 -15.27 -27.07
CA VAL A 709 -14.07 -14.89 -28.18
C VAL A 709 -14.52 -15.65 -29.42
N LYS A 710 -14.86 -14.93 -30.50
CA LYS A 710 -15.20 -15.54 -31.80
C LYS A 710 -14.13 -15.20 -32.82
N ILE A 711 -13.73 -16.21 -33.60
CA ILE A 711 -12.86 -16.06 -34.76
C ILE A 711 -13.72 -16.17 -36.01
N TRP A 712 -13.57 -15.19 -36.89
CA TRP A 712 -14.33 -15.06 -38.12
C TRP A 712 -13.41 -15.13 -39.32
N ASP A 713 -13.91 -15.69 -40.41
CA ASP A 713 -13.32 -15.49 -41.73
C ASP A 713 -13.68 -14.08 -42.23
N ALA A 714 -12.67 -13.26 -42.50
CA ALA A 714 -12.86 -11.85 -42.82
C ALA A 714 -13.45 -11.63 -44.22
N ASP A 715 -13.31 -12.60 -45.13
CA ASP A 715 -13.80 -12.54 -46.50
C ASP A 715 -15.27 -12.92 -46.63
N SER A 716 -15.68 -13.99 -45.92
CA SER A 716 -17.02 -14.57 -45.99
C SER A 716 -17.92 -14.18 -44.82
N GLY A 717 -17.36 -13.72 -43.70
CA GLY A 717 -18.09 -13.41 -42.47
C GLY A 717 -18.52 -14.65 -41.67
N VAL A 718 -18.03 -15.84 -42.01
CA VAL A 718 -18.41 -17.08 -41.30
C VAL A 718 -17.64 -17.20 -39.98
N CYS A 719 -18.32 -17.61 -38.91
CA CYS A 719 -17.67 -17.92 -37.62
C CYS A 719 -16.92 -19.25 -37.74
N LEU A 720 -15.60 -19.20 -37.61
CA LEU A 720 -14.69 -20.35 -37.69
C LEU A 720 -14.58 -21.07 -36.34
N GLU A 721 -14.50 -20.30 -35.25
CA GLU A 721 -14.28 -20.86 -33.90
C GLU A 721 -14.92 -19.96 -32.83
N THR A 722 -15.45 -20.57 -31.77
CA THR A 722 -15.96 -19.85 -30.58
C THR A 722 -15.30 -20.41 -29.32
N LEU A 723 -14.70 -19.52 -28.53
CA LEU A 723 -13.93 -19.83 -27.34
C LEU A 723 -14.61 -19.19 -26.12
N THR A 724 -14.83 -19.98 -25.07
CA THR A 724 -15.37 -19.49 -23.80
C THR A 724 -14.25 -19.02 -22.90
N VAL A 725 -14.21 -17.72 -22.62
CA VAL A 725 -13.26 -17.11 -21.69
C VAL A 725 -14.08 -16.55 -20.51
N ASN A 726 -13.87 -17.08 -19.30
CA ASN A 726 -14.62 -16.68 -18.09
C ASN A 726 -14.17 -15.32 -17.52
N SER A 727 -13.85 -14.35 -18.38
CA SER A 727 -13.32 -13.05 -17.98
C SER A 727 -13.46 -12.03 -19.10
N TYR A 728 -13.41 -10.74 -18.74
CA TYR A 728 -13.64 -9.61 -19.62
C TYR A 728 -12.36 -9.19 -20.35
N LEU A 729 -12.20 -9.58 -21.61
CA LEU A 729 -11.01 -9.24 -22.40
C LEU A 729 -11.07 -7.80 -22.92
N ARG A 730 -10.14 -6.95 -22.49
CA ARG A 730 -10.04 -5.55 -22.95
C ARG A 730 -9.19 -5.34 -24.19
N VAL A 731 -8.16 -6.17 -24.38
CA VAL A 731 -7.20 -6.07 -25.50
C VAL A 731 -6.94 -7.45 -26.06
N MET A 732 -6.94 -7.56 -27.39
CA MET A 732 -6.57 -8.76 -28.12
C MET A 732 -5.71 -8.40 -29.34
N SER A 733 -4.77 -9.26 -29.68
CA SER A 733 -4.01 -9.20 -30.93
C SER A 733 -3.63 -10.59 -31.40
N PHE A 734 -3.43 -10.78 -32.70
CA PHE A 734 -2.85 -12.02 -33.22
C PHE A 734 -1.33 -12.00 -33.05
N ASP A 735 -0.73 -13.18 -32.86
CA ASP A 735 0.70 -13.36 -32.96
C ASP A 735 1.18 -13.25 -34.42
N SER A 736 2.50 -13.31 -34.63
CA SER A 736 3.10 -13.18 -35.96
C SER A 736 2.71 -14.31 -36.91
N SER A 737 2.30 -15.47 -36.38
CA SER A 737 1.88 -16.64 -37.17
C SER A 737 0.41 -16.59 -37.58
N GLY A 738 -0.44 -15.88 -36.83
CA GLY A 738 -1.90 -15.88 -37.03
C GLY A 738 -2.61 -17.09 -36.41
N ASP A 739 -1.86 -17.99 -35.77
CA ASP A 739 -2.35 -19.20 -35.12
C ASP A 739 -2.45 -19.04 -33.61
N ARG A 740 -2.09 -17.89 -33.04
CA ARG A 740 -2.29 -17.59 -31.62
C ARG A 740 -2.88 -16.20 -31.43
N LEU A 741 -3.69 -16.08 -30.38
CA LEU A 741 -4.33 -14.84 -29.97
C LEU A 741 -3.75 -14.39 -28.63
N ASN A 742 -3.01 -13.31 -28.62
CA ASN A 742 -2.52 -12.65 -27.42
C ASN A 742 -3.70 -11.93 -26.75
N THR A 743 -3.99 -12.25 -25.50
CA THR A 743 -5.06 -11.61 -24.72
C THR A 743 -4.53 -11.09 -23.39
N THR A 744 -5.35 -10.29 -22.70
CA THR A 744 -5.02 -9.77 -21.37
C THR A 744 -4.68 -10.85 -20.34
N LEU A 745 -5.17 -12.09 -20.55
CA LEU A 745 -5.00 -13.24 -19.66
C LEU A 745 -3.86 -14.18 -20.10
N GLY A 746 -3.14 -13.83 -21.16
CA GLY A 746 -2.12 -14.66 -21.81
C GLY A 746 -2.48 -15.02 -23.26
N VAL A 747 -1.60 -15.78 -23.92
CA VAL A 747 -1.75 -16.19 -25.32
C VAL A 747 -2.59 -17.46 -25.44
N ILE A 748 -3.66 -17.40 -26.24
CA ILE A 748 -4.55 -18.51 -26.58
C ILE A 748 -4.09 -19.11 -27.91
N SER A 749 -3.80 -20.41 -27.96
CA SER A 749 -3.47 -21.08 -29.23
C SER A 749 -4.74 -21.48 -29.98
N LEU A 750 -4.82 -21.18 -31.27
CA LEU A 750 -5.87 -21.60 -32.18
C LEU A 750 -5.43 -22.92 -32.82
N CYS A 751 -6.14 -24.02 -32.57
CA CYS A 751 -5.75 -25.30 -33.16
C CYS A 751 -6.03 -25.30 -34.67
N GLN A 752 -5.03 -25.63 -35.49
CA GLN A 752 -5.28 -26.04 -36.87
C GLN A 752 -6.07 -27.36 -36.86
N SER A 753 -7.27 -27.34 -37.44
CA SER A 753 -8.08 -28.54 -37.66
C SER A 753 -7.37 -29.44 -38.68
N GLU A 754 -6.75 -30.54 -38.23
CA GLU A 754 -6.63 -31.72 -39.09
C GLU A 754 -8.03 -32.28 -39.30
N ALA A 755 -8.43 -32.34 -40.56
CA ALA A 755 -9.69 -32.91 -41.00
C ALA A 755 -9.80 -34.37 -40.52
N SER A 756 -10.57 -34.60 -39.45
CA SER A 756 -11.16 -35.90 -39.18
C SER A 756 -12.68 -35.68 -39.10
N GLY A 757 -13.36 -36.21 -40.11
CA GLY A 757 -14.81 -36.14 -40.19
C GLY A 757 -15.42 -37.00 -39.09
N GLU A 758 -16.06 -36.36 -38.12
CA GLU A 758 -17.23 -36.88 -37.44
C GLU A 758 -17.93 -35.73 -36.72
N THR A 759 -19.21 -35.57 -37.02
CA THR A 759 -20.10 -34.60 -36.39
C THR A 759 -20.34 -35.01 -34.94
N ASP A 760 -19.60 -34.43 -34.01
CA ASP A 760 -19.90 -34.56 -32.59
C ASP A 760 -19.64 -33.26 -31.82
N VAL A 761 -20.55 -32.99 -30.89
CA VAL A 761 -20.70 -31.79 -30.06
C VAL A 761 -19.35 -31.24 -29.58
N VAL A 762 -19.01 -30.02 -30.02
CA VAL A 762 -17.79 -29.28 -29.63
C VAL A 762 -17.82 -29.03 -28.12
N ARG A 763 -17.11 -29.86 -27.35
CA ARG A 763 -16.85 -29.61 -25.93
C ARG A 763 -15.71 -28.60 -25.78
N PRO A 764 -15.80 -27.60 -24.89
CA PRO A 764 -14.74 -26.62 -24.68
C PRO A 764 -13.46 -27.30 -24.20
N LYS A 765 -12.34 -27.11 -24.91
CA LYS A 765 -11.01 -27.59 -24.48
C LYS A 765 -10.40 -26.61 -23.46
N PRO A 766 -9.72 -27.10 -22.40
CA PRO A 766 -9.02 -26.23 -21.46
C PRO A 766 -7.86 -25.50 -22.16
N THR A 767 -7.78 -24.19 -21.95
CA THR A 767 -6.82 -23.29 -22.61
C THR A 767 -5.43 -23.37 -21.99
N GLN A 768 -4.39 -23.60 -22.80
CA GLN A 768 -2.99 -23.38 -22.44
C GLN A 768 -2.61 -21.94 -22.71
N PHE A 769 -2.14 -21.22 -21.68
CA PHE A 769 -1.64 -19.85 -21.80
C PHE A 769 -0.13 -19.87 -22.09
N ALA A 770 0.33 -19.09 -23.05
CA ALA A 770 1.77 -18.81 -23.29
C ALA A 770 2.06 -17.30 -23.13
N GLY A 771 3.30 -16.90 -22.84
CA GLY A 771 3.74 -15.49 -22.79
C GLY A 771 3.30 -14.68 -21.56
N ILE A 772 3.65 -13.38 -21.54
CA ILE A 772 3.36 -12.44 -20.44
C ILE A 772 1.89 -11.99 -20.49
N GLY A 773 1.23 -11.90 -19.35
CA GLY A 773 -0.14 -11.36 -19.21
C GLY A 773 -0.41 -10.83 -17.81
N ILE A 774 -1.59 -10.25 -17.57
CA ILE A 774 -2.04 -9.84 -16.24
C ILE A 774 -3.17 -10.77 -15.79
N SER A 775 -3.10 -11.25 -14.54
CA SER A 775 -4.14 -12.11 -13.97
C SER A 775 -5.51 -11.43 -13.96
N THR A 776 -6.58 -12.22 -13.93
CA THR A 776 -8.00 -11.78 -13.91
C THR A 776 -8.35 -10.80 -12.79
N GLU A 777 -7.54 -10.71 -11.73
CA GLU A 777 -7.75 -9.86 -10.56
C GLU A 777 -6.88 -8.60 -10.57
N ASP A 778 -6.10 -8.36 -11.64
CA ASP A 778 -5.09 -7.28 -11.76
C ASP A 778 -4.02 -7.30 -10.66
N MET A 779 -3.84 -8.45 -9.99
CA MET A 779 -2.95 -8.61 -8.84
C MET A 779 -1.62 -9.26 -9.17
N TRP A 780 -1.48 -9.84 -10.36
CA TRP A 780 -0.29 -10.58 -10.75
C TRP A 780 0.07 -10.33 -12.22
N ILE A 781 1.35 -10.12 -12.49
CA ILE A 781 1.95 -10.40 -13.79
C ILE A 781 2.08 -11.91 -13.89
N THR A 782 1.67 -12.48 -15.01
CA THR A 782 1.69 -13.90 -15.30
C THR A 782 2.59 -14.18 -16.50
N TYR A 783 3.24 -15.34 -16.53
CA TYR A 783 3.96 -15.85 -17.70
C TYR A 783 3.57 -17.30 -17.94
N ASN A 784 3.14 -17.62 -19.16
CA ASN A 784 2.57 -18.93 -19.51
C ASN A 784 1.40 -19.35 -18.57
N GLY A 785 0.64 -18.38 -18.07
CA GLY A 785 -0.46 -18.59 -17.11
C GLY A 785 -0.03 -18.79 -15.64
N SER A 786 1.26 -18.88 -15.36
CA SER A 786 1.80 -18.96 -14.00
C SER A 786 1.99 -17.56 -13.40
N LYS A 787 1.60 -17.38 -12.14
CA LYS A 787 1.80 -16.12 -11.40
C LYS A 787 3.28 -15.87 -11.16
N LEU A 788 3.79 -14.74 -11.64
CA LEU A 788 5.22 -14.44 -11.68
C LEU A 788 5.59 -13.27 -10.75
N LEU A 789 4.84 -12.16 -10.81
CA LEU A 789 5.04 -11.02 -9.91
C LEU A 789 3.73 -10.52 -9.33
N TRP A 790 3.65 -10.37 -8.02
CA TRP A 790 2.50 -9.74 -7.37
C TRP A 790 2.57 -8.21 -7.51
N ILE A 791 1.44 -7.59 -7.87
CA ILE A 791 1.33 -6.15 -8.08
C ILE A 791 0.65 -5.50 -6.86
N PRO A 792 1.38 -4.70 -6.07
CA PRO A 792 0.82 -3.96 -4.95
C PRO A 792 -0.31 -3.02 -5.40
N PRO A 793 -1.34 -2.76 -4.56
CA PRO A 793 -2.50 -1.96 -4.93
C PRO A 793 -2.19 -0.61 -5.58
N GLU A 794 -1.11 0.04 -5.16
CA GLU A 794 -0.66 1.35 -5.64
C GLU A 794 0.01 1.33 -7.03
N TYR A 795 0.35 0.14 -7.55
CA TYR A 795 0.92 -0.10 -8.89
C TYR A 795 -0.06 -0.82 -9.83
N ARG A 796 -1.27 -1.15 -9.38
CA ARG A 796 -2.25 -1.89 -10.19
C ARG A 796 -2.72 -1.09 -11.40
N SER A 797 -2.89 -1.80 -12.53
CA SER A 797 -3.13 -1.16 -13.82
C SER A 797 -4.50 -0.46 -13.89
N LYS A 798 -4.51 0.78 -14.38
CA LYS A 798 -5.70 1.43 -14.95
C LYS A 798 -5.79 1.13 -16.45
N CYS A 799 -4.63 1.08 -17.10
CA CYS A 799 -4.41 0.67 -18.49
C CYS A 799 -3.04 -0.01 -18.63
N PHE A 800 -2.85 -0.78 -19.70
CA PHE A 800 -1.57 -1.42 -19.99
C PHE A 800 -1.43 -1.73 -21.48
N ASP A 801 -0.19 -1.97 -21.91
CA ASP A 801 0.17 -2.40 -23.26
C ASP A 801 1.33 -3.41 -23.21
N ILE A 802 1.36 -4.36 -24.14
CA ILE A 802 2.37 -5.44 -24.18
C ILE A 802 2.99 -5.46 -25.56
N CYS A 803 4.33 -5.30 -25.61
CA CYS A 803 5.12 -5.41 -26.83
C CYS A 803 6.29 -6.36 -26.60
N GLU A 804 6.34 -7.48 -27.32
CA GLU A 804 7.32 -8.55 -27.14
C GLU A 804 7.39 -9.05 -25.68
N ASN A 805 8.50 -8.78 -24.99
CA ASN A 805 8.75 -9.12 -23.59
C ASN A 805 8.51 -7.93 -22.63
N ASN A 806 8.05 -6.79 -23.15
CA ASN A 806 7.84 -5.57 -22.38
C ASN A 806 6.35 -5.37 -22.08
N LEU A 807 6.03 -5.13 -20.81
CA LEU A 807 4.73 -4.76 -20.29
C LEU A 807 4.79 -3.33 -19.76
N GLY A 808 4.02 -2.43 -20.35
CA GLY A 808 3.86 -1.05 -19.89
C GLY A 808 2.53 -0.90 -19.17
N ILE A 809 2.52 -0.36 -17.95
CA ILE A 809 1.32 -0.19 -17.12
C ILE A 809 1.17 1.27 -16.70
N GLY A 810 -0.02 1.84 -16.93
CA GLY A 810 -0.42 3.14 -16.39
C GLY A 810 -1.27 2.98 -15.13
N VAL A 811 -0.98 3.75 -14.09
CA VAL A 811 -1.62 3.64 -12.77
C VAL A 811 -2.46 4.87 -12.43
N ARG A 812 -3.47 4.69 -11.57
CA ARG A 812 -4.37 5.79 -11.11
C ARG A 812 -3.63 6.94 -10.42
N SER A 813 -2.48 6.66 -9.81
CA SER A 813 -1.63 7.66 -9.16
C SER A 813 -0.93 8.61 -10.15
N GLY A 814 -0.98 8.32 -11.45
CA GLY A 814 -0.22 9.06 -12.47
C GLY A 814 1.13 8.43 -12.80
N LYS A 815 1.54 7.39 -12.07
CA LYS A 815 2.76 6.63 -12.35
C LYS A 815 2.56 5.75 -13.58
N VAL A 816 3.60 5.66 -14.40
CA VAL A 816 3.71 4.65 -15.47
C VAL A 816 4.86 3.75 -15.11
N TRP A 817 4.73 2.45 -15.28
CA TRP A 817 5.87 1.56 -15.10
C TRP A 817 6.00 0.57 -16.24
N ILE A 818 7.25 0.24 -16.53
CA ILE A 818 7.62 -0.74 -17.55
C ILE A 818 8.24 -1.94 -16.84
N CYS A 819 7.81 -3.12 -17.23
CA CYS A 819 8.36 -4.39 -16.82
C CYS A 819 8.84 -5.15 -18.05
N THR A 820 10.06 -5.64 -18.01
CA THR A 820 10.63 -6.49 -19.06
C THR A 820 10.84 -7.87 -18.47
N VAL A 821 10.31 -8.92 -19.11
CA VAL A 821 10.52 -10.31 -18.68
C VAL A 821 11.49 -10.96 -19.66
N ASP A 822 12.72 -11.20 -19.23
CA ASP A 822 13.68 -11.96 -20.03
C ASP A 822 13.32 -13.45 -20.07
N ARG A 823 13.74 -14.12 -21.14
CA ARG A 823 13.37 -15.52 -21.44
C ARG A 823 14.14 -16.56 -20.63
N ASP A 824 15.17 -16.15 -19.90
CA ASP A 824 16.12 -17.03 -19.20
C ASP A 824 15.76 -17.29 -17.73
#